data_AF-A0A7C4PRU4-F1
#
_entry.id   AF-A0A7C4PRU4-F1
#
_cell.length_a   1.000
_cell.length_b   1.000
_cell.length_c   1.000
_cell.angle_alpha   90.00
_cell.angle_beta   90.00
_cell.angle_gamma   90.00
#
_symmetry.space_group_name_H-M   'P 1'
#
loop_
_entity.id
_entity.type
_entity.pdbx_description
1 polymer ?
#
loop_
_entity_poly.entity_id
_entity_poly.type
_entity_poly.pdbx_seq_one_letter_code
_entity_poly.pdbx_strand_id
1 'polypeptide(L)'
;MTDSPHAFSIAVPGTLKGLVVADFNALNFTGILENNEESPAVEVLPSNFGEVMGILNDPQRPEWQARPDFAWIWTLPECVAPPFRDVLANLPCDTAAVLAAVDAYAQAITAAASRAKWMFVPSWVVAWPTGILPAWQAARGAGRLLAQMNLRLAEALEGQPNVFLLDSTPWITAAGKDAFQDKLWFQGKIPFGHAVFQAAARDLKAALRGLLGQSRKLIVVDLDDTLWGGIVGEVGWEKLQVGGHDALGEAYADFQRTLKMLSRQGILLGIVSKNDEATALTALREHPEMQLRPQDFAGWRINWGDKAQNLADLASELRLGLQSVVFIDDQPTERARIREALPEVLVPEWPENPMLFSRSLLSLKCFEIPHLSEEDRSRVASYEAERRRTELRREVPSLEDWLRRLELQVKVEKLSPANLPRATQLLNKTNQMNLTTRRMSETELSAWASVPGQAVWVFRVKDKLGDAGLTGLASLQIQGTQARIVDFLLSCRVLGRKVEQTMLHWLVQQALAAGAHEVVAEYQPTPKNKLCLEFWKKSGFQSSDDRRFLWNTGLKYPMPDYVQLVTGSGQTTVRPVIEVGQSAEINLVISGETMRQFIALTGDASALHSDPEFARRTTYGGLLVHGMCPIMFLSLLDLVQQPGRRAMFRQLKANFNRPIYPDDPLILQARITEYIREVREVEIEFQIRHRTTGQDLTDGLAAYVLEKTSQDTTLLMAPKGGTPALVTDTLESRPLTLDQIPRGMEAGFNFVITDASLLAAYELLAGAVDSMPVDYETWRWRCDTASLLATTLASTFVGQCIPGRYGTCRNVELTFHQPLEKYQPYHFHGRVNYTSASTMSVISQVAITHPQAAAGVALVAGRIHAGVLSVPS
;
A
#
# COMPACT_ATOMS: atom_id res chain seq x y z
N MET A 1 -28.50 -37.97 23.54
CA MET A 1 -29.53 -37.03 24.03
C MET A 1 -29.52 -35.85 23.10
N THR A 2 -30.68 -35.66 22.48
CA THR A 2 -30.95 -34.89 21.27
C THR A 2 -31.73 -33.65 21.69
N ASP A 3 -31.11 -32.49 21.62
CA ASP A 3 -31.75 -31.19 21.41
C ASP A 3 -30.68 -30.25 20.88
N SER A 4 -30.92 -29.61 19.74
CA SER A 4 -30.02 -28.66 19.11
C SER A 4 -30.58 -27.25 19.33
N PRO A 5 -30.12 -26.47 20.32
CA PRO A 5 -30.81 -25.23 20.73
C PRO A 5 -30.29 -23.97 20.01
N HIS A 6 -29.82 -24.06 18.77
CA HIS A 6 -29.21 -22.93 18.05
C HIS A 6 -29.92 -22.62 16.73
N ALA A 7 -31.25 -22.50 16.76
CA ALA A 7 -32.02 -22.01 15.61
C ALA A 7 -31.84 -20.48 15.47
N PHE A 8 -31.01 -20.06 14.52
CA PHE A 8 -30.87 -18.65 14.14
C PHE A 8 -31.97 -18.24 13.17
N SER A 9 -32.91 -17.44 13.67
CA SER A 9 -33.87 -16.69 12.84
C SER A 9 -33.40 -15.24 12.70
N ILE A 10 -32.60 -14.97 11.67
CA ILE A 10 -32.45 -13.62 11.13
C ILE A 10 -33.37 -13.56 9.92
N ALA A 11 -34.40 -12.72 9.97
CA ALA A 11 -35.35 -12.55 8.86
C ALA A 11 -34.59 -12.04 7.62
N VAL A 12 -34.58 -12.86 6.55
CA VAL A 12 -34.06 -12.49 5.23
C VAL A 12 -35.26 -12.27 4.30
N PRO A 13 -35.25 -11.27 3.42
CA PRO A 13 -36.25 -11.17 2.38
C PRO A 13 -35.95 -12.22 1.29
N GLY A 14 -36.64 -13.36 1.35
CA GLY A 14 -36.75 -14.35 0.26
C GLY A 14 -36.14 -15.74 0.56
N THR A 15 -36.86 -16.78 0.13
CA THR A 15 -36.38 -18.17 0.07
C THR A 15 -35.39 -18.35 -1.08
N LEU A 16 -34.24 -18.98 -0.82
CA LEU A 16 -33.24 -19.27 -1.86
C LEU A 16 -33.62 -20.51 -2.66
N LYS A 17 -33.51 -20.44 -3.99
CA LYS A 17 -33.76 -21.59 -4.87
C LYS A 17 -32.47 -22.37 -5.12
N GLY A 18 -32.44 -23.63 -4.70
CA GLY A 18 -31.30 -24.52 -4.85
C GLY A 18 -31.53 -25.60 -5.90
N LEU A 19 -30.53 -25.89 -6.72
CA LEU A 19 -30.52 -27.07 -7.59
C LEU A 19 -29.62 -28.15 -6.98
N VAL A 20 -30.13 -29.35 -6.73
CA VAL A 20 -29.32 -30.50 -6.28
C VAL A 20 -29.11 -31.46 -7.44
N VAL A 21 -27.85 -31.63 -7.84
CA VAL A 21 -27.45 -32.53 -8.94
C VAL A 21 -26.59 -33.63 -8.34
N ALA A 22 -27.09 -34.87 -8.37
CA ALA A 22 -26.39 -36.01 -7.81
C ALA A 22 -26.48 -37.25 -8.71
N ASP A 23 -25.49 -38.14 -8.61
CA ASP A 23 -25.51 -39.45 -9.28
C ASP A 23 -26.21 -40.55 -8.46
N PHE A 24 -26.72 -40.18 -7.29
CA PHE A 24 -27.46 -41.01 -6.36
C PHE A 24 -28.75 -40.31 -5.91
N ASN A 25 -29.65 -41.04 -5.27
CA ASN A 25 -30.91 -40.50 -4.78
C ASN A 25 -30.68 -39.57 -3.57
N ALA A 26 -30.81 -38.26 -3.80
CA ALA A 26 -30.61 -37.22 -2.79
C ALA A 26 -31.90 -36.70 -2.15
N LEU A 27 -33.07 -37.35 -2.34
CA LEU A 27 -34.35 -36.84 -1.83
C LEU A 27 -34.39 -36.66 -0.30
N ASN A 28 -33.69 -37.52 0.44
CA ASN A 28 -33.58 -37.35 1.90
C ASN A 28 -32.79 -36.07 2.24
N PHE A 29 -31.74 -35.76 1.49
CA PHE A 29 -30.97 -34.54 1.68
C PHE A 29 -31.79 -33.29 1.34
N THR A 30 -32.52 -33.31 0.21
CA THR A 30 -33.37 -32.17 -0.17
C THR A 30 -34.44 -31.90 0.88
N GLY A 31 -35.11 -32.95 1.37
CA GLY A 31 -36.11 -32.82 2.42
C GLY A 31 -35.53 -32.31 3.75
N ILE A 32 -34.31 -32.74 4.13
CA ILE A 32 -33.64 -32.19 5.32
C ILE A 32 -33.28 -30.72 5.13
N LEU A 33 -32.82 -30.34 3.93
CA LEU A 33 -32.40 -28.97 3.62
C LEU A 33 -33.58 -27.99 3.69
N GLU A 34 -34.73 -28.37 3.15
CA GLU A 34 -35.96 -27.55 3.13
C GLU A 34 -36.62 -27.46 4.52
N ASN A 35 -36.67 -28.56 5.28
CA ASN A 35 -37.31 -28.59 6.60
C ASN A 35 -36.43 -28.07 7.74
N ASN A 36 -35.16 -27.79 7.48
CA ASN A 36 -34.28 -27.21 8.49
C ASN A 36 -34.69 -25.75 8.74
N GLU A 37 -34.97 -25.39 10.00
CA GLU A 37 -35.46 -24.06 10.37
C GLU A 37 -34.36 -22.98 10.44
N GLU A 38 -33.08 -23.36 10.38
CA GLU A 38 -31.99 -22.38 10.39
C GLU A 38 -32.02 -21.51 9.12
N SER A 39 -31.75 -20.22 9.26
CA SER A 39 -31.58 -19.33 8.13
C SER A 39 -30.34 -19.71 7.27
N PRO A 40 -30.38 -19.54 5.93
CA PRO A 40 -31.52 -19.08 5.12
C PRO A 40 -32.54 -20.18 4.83
N ALA A 41 -33.77 -19.78 4.55
CA ALA A 41 -34.79 -20.68 4.00
C ALA A 41 -34.41 -21.08 2.57
N VAL A 42 -34.58 -22.36 2.25
CA VAL A 42 -34.20 -22.95 0.96
C VAL A 42 -35.40 -23.70 0.38
N GLU A 43 -35.60 -23.53 -0.93
CA GLU A 43 -36.51 -24.31 -1.77
C GLU A 43 -35.65 -25.08 -2.78
N VAL A 44 -35.78 -26.41 -2.84
CA VAL A 44 -34.99 -27.23 -3.77
C VAL A 44 -35.79 -27.48 -5.04
N LEU A 45 -35.19 -27.12 -6.18
CA LEU A 45 -35.75 -27.33 -7.50
C LEU A 45 -35.75 -28.82 -7.87
N PRO A 46 -36.79 -29.32 -8.55
CA PRO A 46 -36.83 -30.70 -9.01
C PRO A 46 -35.66 -31.03 -9.95
N SER A 47 -34.99 -32.17 -9.71
CA SER A 47 -33.95 -32.70 -10.58
C SER A 47 -33.94 -34.23 -10.55
N ASN A 48 -33.61 -34.85 -11.68
CA ASN A 48 -33.41 -36.28 -11.77
C ASN A 48 -31.99 -36.63 -11.34
N PHE A 49 -31.84 -37.70 -10.53
CA PHE A 49 -30.51 -38.21 -10.20
C PHE A 49 -29.94 -39.07 -11.34
N GLY A 50 -28.61 -39.16 -11.41
CA GLY A 50 -27.90 -40.01 -12.38
C GLY A 50 -27.52 -39.36 -13.71
N GLU A 51 -27.99 -38.13 -13.99
CA GLU A 51 -27.70 -37.39 -15.23
C GLU A 51 -26.69 -36.23 -15.04
N VAL A 52 -25.77 -36.34 -14.08
CA VAL A 52 -24.90 -35.22 -13.65
C VAL A 52 -24.18 -34.55 -14.82
N MET A 53 -23.45 -35.30 -15.64
CA MET A 53 -22.73 -34.74 -16.80
C MET A 53 -23.67 -34.19 -17.87
N GLY A 54 -24.86 -34.78 -18.05
CA GLY A 54 -25.87 -34.28 -18.98
C GLY A 54 -26.41 -32.92 -18.54
N ILE A 55 -26.74 -32.79 -17.25
CA ILE A 55 -27.19 -31.53 -16.65
C ILE A 55 -26.08 -30.47 -16.72
N LEU A 56 -24.83 -30.81 -16.36
CA LEU A 56 -23.72 -29.85 -16.40
C LEU A 56 -23.39 -29.38 -17.83
N ASN A 57 -23.45 -30.26 -18.83
CA ASN A 57 -23.05 -29.91 -20.19
C ASN A 57 -24.14 -29.21 -21.01
N ASP A 58 -25.42 -29.43 -20.71
CA ASP A 58 -26.53 -28.86 -21.48
C ASP A 58 -27.13 -27.62 -20.79
N PRO A 59 -26.86 -26.40 -21.29
CA PRO A 59 -27.42 -25.17 -20.72
C PRO A 59 -28.93 -25.01 -20.98
N GLN A 60 -29.53 -25.79 -21.88
CA GLN A 60 -30.96 -25.69 -22.23
C GLN A 60 -31.86 -26.51 -21.31
N ARG A 61 -31.28 -27.29 -20.40
CA ARG A 61 -32.01 -28.10 -19.42
C ARG A 61 -32.97 -27.27 -18.56
N PRO A 62 -34.22 -27.72 -18.33
CA PRO A 62 -35.21 -27.02 -17.50
C PRO A 62 -34.68 -26.61 -16.12
N GLU A 63 -33.81 -27.43 -15.55
CA GLU A 63 -33.12 -27.19 -14.27
C GLU A 63 -32.36 -25.86 -14.25
N TRP A 64 -31.70 -25.49 -15.35
CA TRP A 64 -30.97 -24.22 -15.47
C TRP A 64 -31.88 -23.05 -15.89
N GLN A 65 -32.95 -23.32 -16.63
CA GLN A 65 -33.93 -22.29 -17.02
C GLN A 65 -34.63 -21.67 -15.80
N ALA A 66 -34.77 -22.45 -14.72
CA ALA A 66 -35.30 -21.99 -13.44
C ALA A 66 -34.40 -20.98 -12.70
N ARG A 67 -33.16 -20.76 -13.17
CA ARG A 67 -32.16 -19.82 -12.63
C ARG A 67 -31.94 -19.99 -11.11
N PRO A 68 -31.40 -21.13 -10.67
CA PRO A 68 -31.13 -21.37 -9.26
C PRO A 68 -30.19 -20.31 -8.67
N ASP A 69 -30.43 -19.94 -7.41
CA ASP A 69 -29.50 -19.13 -6.63
C ASP A 69 -28.23 -19.92 -6.35
N PHE A 70 -28.34 -21.21 -6.01
CA PHE A 70 -27.18 -22.08 -5.85
C PHE A 70 -27.36 -23.46 -6.47
N ALA A 71 -26.26 -24.12 -6.79
CA ALA A 71 -26.23 -25.51 -7.22
C ALA A 71 -25.36 -26.36 -6.27
N TRP A 72 -25.80 -27.57 -5.94
CA TRP A 72 -25.10 -28.55 -5.12
C TRP A 72 -24.83 -29.79 -5.96
N ILE A 73 -23.56 -30.02 -6.33
CA ILE A 73 -23.16 -31.10 -7.24
C ILE A 73 -22.49 -32.22 -6.42
N TRP A 74 -23.21 -33.29 -6.12
CA TRP A 74 -22.74 -34.35 -5.22
C TRP A 74 -22.63 -35.68 -5.93
N THR A 75 -21.42 -36.14 -6.13
CA THR A 75 -21.12 -37.35 -6.90
C THR A 75 -20.36 -38.40 -6.09
N LEU A 76 -20.41 -39.65 -6.56
CA LEU A 76 -19.55 -40.74 -6.12
C LEU A 76 -18.34 -40.87 -7.07
N PRO A 77 -17.14 -41.19 -6.56
CA PRO A 77 -15.93 -41.22 -7.38
C PRO A 77 -16.03 -42.23 -8.53
N GLU A 78 -16.66 -43.39 -8.31
CA GLU A 78 -16.88 -44.43 -9.32
C GLU A 78 -17.93 -44.10 -10.38
N CYS A 79 -18.73 -43.06 -10.17
CA CYS A 79 -19.70 -42.57 -11.15
C CYS A 79 -19.07 -41.52 -12.07
N VAL A 80 -18.18 -40.68 -11.53
CA VAL A 80 -17.40 -39.70 -12.29
C VAL A 80 -16.29 -40.38 -13.08
N ALA A 81 -15.58 -41.32 -12.45
CA ALA A 81 -14.50 -42.08 -13.07
C ALA A 81 -14.80 -43.59 -12.98
N PRO A 82 -15.51 -44.18 -13.96
CA PRO A 82 -15.82 -45.61 -13.95
C PRO A 82 -14.63 -46.56 -13.69
N PRO A 83 -13.40 -46.29 -14.20
CA PRO A 83 -12.23 -47.13 -13.88
C PRO A 83 -11.87 -47.17 -12.38
N PHE A 84 -12.36 -46.24 -11.56
CA PHE A 84 -12.16 -46.27 -10.11
C PHE A 84 -12.75 -47.54 -9.46
N ARG A 85 -13.77 -48.14 -10.08
CA ARG A 85 -14.37 -49.42 -9.62
C ARG A 85 -13.36 -50.57 -9.61
N ASP A 86 -12.38 -50.55 -10.52
CA ASP A 86 -11.35 -51.58 -10.59
C ASP A 86 -10.53 -51.58 -9.29
N VAL A 87 -10.21 -50.39 -8.76
CA VAL A 87 -9.46 -50.27 -7.50
C VAL A 87 -10.30 -50.70 -6.28
N LEU A 88 -11.61 -50.43 -6.28
CA LEU A 88 -12.52 -50.94 -5.26
C LEU A 88 -12.63 -52.47 -5.29
N ALA A 89 -12.44 -53.09 -6.46
CA ALA A 89 -12.35 -54.54 -6.63
C ALA A 89 -10.92 -55.09 -6.40
N ASN A 90 -9.96 -54.26 -5.96
CA ASN A 90 -8.54 -54.59 -5.81
C ASN A 90 -7.85 -55.05 -7.12
N LEU A 91 -8.34 -54.55 -8.26
CA LEU A 91 -7.76 -54.71 -9.58
C LEU A 91 -6.85 -53.52 -9.93
N PRO A 92 -5.82 -53.71 -10.79
CA PRO A 92 -5.05 -52.60 -11.33
C PRO A 92 -5.96 -51.63 -12.10
N CYS A 93 -5.74 -50.32 -11.90
CA CYS A 93 -6.47 -49.27 -12.59
C CYS A 93 -5.52 -48.33 -13.34
N ASP A 94 -5.94 -47.88 -14.52
CA ASP A 94 -5.28 -46.79 -15.23
C ASP A 94 -5.54 -45.45 -14.51
N THR A 95 -4.58 -45.04 -13.69
CA THR A 95 -4.64 -43.77 -12.95
C THR A 95 -4.76 -42.57 -13.89
N ALA A 96 -4.16 -42.60 -15.07
CA ALA A 96 -4.23 -41.47 -16.01
C ALA A 96 -5.65 -41.31 -16.56
N ALA A 97 -6.32 -42.41 -16.89
CA ALA A 97 -7.72 -42.40 -17.31
C ALA A 97 -8.66 -41.86 -16.22
N VAL A 98 -8.43 -42.22 -14.95
CA VAL A 98 -9.19 -41.69 -13.82
C VAL A 98 -9.01 -40.19 -13.66
N LEU A 99 -7.77 -39.70 -13.70
CA LEU A 99 -7.49 -38.26 -13.58
C LEU A 99 -8.02 -37.47 -14.78
N ALA A 100 -8.00 -38.04 -15.99
CA ALA A 100 -8.63 -37.42 -17.16
C ALA A 100 -10.15 -37.29 -17.02
N ALA A 101 -10.81 -38.26 -16.37
CA ALA A 101 -12.24 -38.16 -16.06
C ALA A 101 -12.52 -37.07 -15.01
N VAL A 102 -11.65 -36.90 -14.01
CA VAL A 102 -11.72 -35.77 -13.06
C VAL A 102 -11.58 -34.44 -13.78
N ASP A 103 -10.65 -34.32 -14.73
CA ASP A 103 -10.46 -33.09 -15.52
C ASP A 103 -11.72 -32.77 -16.35
N ALA A 104 -12.32 -33.77 -17.00
CA ALA A 104 -13.55 -33.60 -17.76
C ALA A 104 -14.73 -33.15 -16.87
N TYR A 105 -14.82 -33.71 -15.66
CA TYR A 105 -15.83 -33.31 -14.67
C TYR A 105 -15.63 -31.86 -14.18
N ALA A 106 -14.38 -31.48 -13.86
CA ALA A 106 -14.06 -30.11 -13.45
C ALA A 106 -14.32 -29.09 -14.57
N GLN A 107 -14.06 -29.46 -15.83
CA GLN A 107 -14.39 -28.63 -16.99
C GLN A 107 -15.90 -28.44 -17.14
N ALA A 108 -16.69 -29.49 -16.94
CA ALA A 108 -18.16 -29.40 -16.99
C ALA A 108 -18.72 -28.51 -15.86
N ILE A 109 -18.19 -28.62 -14.64
CA ILE A 109 -18.51 -27.72 -13.52
C ILE A 109 -18.17 -26.27 -13.91
N THR A 110 -16.97 -26.03 -14.42
CA THR A 110 -16.51 -24.70 -14.81
C THR A 110 -17.40 -24.10 -15.90
N ALA A 111 -17.79 -24.88 -16.90
CA ALA A 111 -18.69 -24.46 -17.97
C ALA A 111 -20.13 -24.17 -17.48
N ALA A 112 -20.53 -24.77 -16.35
CA ALA A 112 -21.83 -24.54 -15.72
C ALA A 112 -21.79 -23.45 -14.63
N ALA A 113 -20.61 -22.99 -14.20
CA ALA A 113 -20.44 -22.10 -13.05
C ALA A 113 -21.27 -20.81 -13.15
N SER A 114 -21.41 -20.22 -14.34
CA SER A 114 -22.18 -18.98 -14.56
C SER A 114 -23.71 -19.16 -14.49
N ARG A 115 -24.21 -20.40 -14.39
CA ARG A 115 -25.64 -20.74 -14.43
C ARG A 115 -26.32 -20.68 -13.08
N ALA A 116 -25.55 -20.61 -11.99
CA ALA A 116 -26.01 -20.35 -10.63
C ALA A 116 -25.16 -19.25 -9.99
N LYS A 117 -25.68 -18.56 -8.97
CA LYS A 117 -24.86 -17.55 -8.26
C LYS A 117 -23.73 -18.20 -7.50
N TRP A 118 -23.97 -19.38 -6.91
CA TRP A 118 -22.99 -20.17 -6.16
C TRP A 118 -23.09 -21.65 -6.51
N MET A 119 -21.96 -22.34 -6.57
CA MET A 119 -21.91 -23.78 -6.82
C MET A 119 -21.07 -24.46 -5.75
N PHE A 120 -21.60 -25.54 -5.17
CA PHE A 120 -20.96 -26.30 -4.12
C PHE A 120 -20.69 -27.72 -4.59
N VAL A 121 -19.47 -28.19 -4.38
CA VAL A 121 -19.03 -29.53 -4.81
C VAL A 121 -18.44 -30.23 -3.58
N PRO A 122 -19.12 -31.22 -2.99
CA PRO A 122 -18.50 -32.03 -1.95
C PRO A 122 -17.36 -32.88 -2.50
N SER A 123 -16.26 -32.99 -1.76
CA SER A 123 -15.15 -33.89 -2.07
C SER A 123 -15.62 -35.34 -2.05
N TRP A 124 -14.93 -36.20 -2.81
CA TRP A 124 -15.25 -37.61 -2.84
C TRP A 124 -14.78 -38.34 -1.59
N VAL A 125 -15.62 -39.26 -1.12
CA VAL A 125 -15.36 -40.20 -0.02
C VAL A 125 -15.74 -41.60 -0.48
N VAL A 126 -15.14 -42.61 0.14
CA VAL A 126 -15.42 -44.02 -0.15
C VAL A 126 -15.76 -44.78 1.12
N ALA A 127 -16.68 -45.74 1.00
CA ALA A 127 -16.93 -46.70 2.06
C ALA A 127 -15.75 -47.68 2.10
N TRP A 128 -14.95 -47.61 3.17
CA TRP A 128 -13.88 -48.55 3.56
C TRP A 128 -12.94 -49.04 2.44
N PRO A 129 -11.67 -48.56 2.37
CA PRO A 129 -10.70 -49.12 1.43
C PRO A 129 -10.42 -50.61 1.73
N THR A 130 -10.03 -51.36 0.68
CA THR A 130 -9.83 -52.82 0.57
C THR A 130 -8.76 -53.46 1.48
N GLY A 131 -8.48 -52.84 2.63
CA GLY A 131 -7.49 -53.24 3.63
C GLY A 131 -6.58 -52.08 4.03
N ILE A 132 -6.03 -52.11 5.26
CA ILE A 132 -5.18 -51.03 5.81
C ILE A 132 -3.87 -50.88 5.01
N LEU A 133 -3.20 -51.99 4.68
CA LEU A 133 -1.91 -51.99 3.99
C LEU A 133 -2.01 -51.68 2.48
N PRO A 134 -3.00 -52.21 1.72
CA PRO A 134 -3.08 -51.95 0.29
C PRO A 134 -3.59 -50.54 -0.07
N ALA A 135 -4.29 -49.85 0.84
CA ALA A 135 -4.98 -48.59 0.56
C ALA A 135 -4.11 -47.49 -0.07
N TRP A 136 -2.80 -47.50 0.19
CA TRP A 136 -1.83 -46.50 -0.29
C TRP A 136 -0.87 -47.01 -1.38
N GLN A 137 -1.03 -48.26 -1.84
CA GLN A 137 -0.18 -48.84 -2.87
C GLN A 137 -0.44 -48.22 -4.25
N ALA A 138 0.61 -48.13 -5.07
CA ALA A 138 0.48 -47.66 -6.46
C ALA A 138 -0.38 -48.62 -7.29
N ALA A 139 -1.16 -48.07 -8.23
CA ALA A 139 -2.05 -48.78 -9.17
C ALA A 139 -3.23 -49.58 -8.57
N ARG A 140 -3.30 -49.81 -7.24
CA ARG A 140 -4.36 -50.59 -6.56
C ARG A 140 -4.87 -49.99 -5.25
N GLY A 141 -4.26 -48.92 -4.76
CA GLY A 141 -4.67 -48.29 -3.51
C GLY A 141 -5.83 -47.31 -3.69
N ALA A 142 -7.02 -47.68 -3.22
CA ALA A 142 -8.22 -46.83 -3.28
C ALA A 142 -8.02 -45.50 -2.53
N GLY A 143 -7.34 -45.53 -1.38
CA GLY A 143 -7.04 -44.32 -0.59
C GLY A 143 -6.10 -43.38 -1.32
N ARG A 144 -5.03 -43.91 -1.93
CA ARG A 144 -4.10 -43.11 -2.76
C ARG A 144 -4.81 -42.49 -3.95
N LEU A 145 -5.56 -43.27 -4.71
CA LEU A 145 -6.22 -42.78 -5.92
C LEU A 145 -7.30 -41.74 -5.60
N LEU A 146 -8.10 -41.97 -4.55
CA LEU A 146 -9.09 -40.99 -4.09
C LEU A 146 -8.43 -39.66 -3.67
N ALA A 147 -7.31 -39.72 -2.95
CA ALA A 147 -6.55 -38.52 -2.59
C ALA A 147 -6.05 -37.76 -3.83
N GLN A 148 -5.58 -38.48 -4.85
CA GLN A 148 -5.19 -37.88 -6.13
C GLN A 148 -6.37 -37.25 -6.87
N MET A 149 -7.54 -37.91 -6.89
CA MET A 149 -8.75 -37.37 -7.51
C MET A 149 -9.21 -36.08 -6.83
N ASN A 150 -9.30 -36.07 -5.49
CA ASN A 150 -9.71 -34.88 -4.72
C ASN A 150 -8.73 -33.72 -4.89
N LEU A 151 -7.42 -33.98 -4.86
CA LEU A 151 -6.41 -32.96 -5.11
C LEU A 151 -6.53 -32.39 -6.52
N ARG A 152 -6.67 -33.25 -7.53
CA ARG A 152 -6.80 -32.84 -8.92
C ARG A 152 -8.06 -32.00 -9.16
N LEU A 153 -9.18 -32.36 -8.53
CA LEU A 153 -10.40 -31.58 -8.58
C LEU A 153 -10.22 -30.20 -7.94
N ALA A 154 -9.56 -30.13 -6.78
CA ALA A 154 -9.29 -28.86 -6.10
C ALA A 154 -8.43 -27.91 -6.96
N GLU A 155 -7.36 -28.43 -7.55
CA GLU A 155 -6.50 -27.67 -8.46
C GLU A 155 -7.25 -27.22 -9.72
N ALA A 156 -8.10 -28.07 -10.30
CA ALA A 156 -8.83 -27.75 -11.51
C ALA A 156 -9.94 -26.71 -11.31
N LEU A 157 -10.49 -26.60 -10.09
CA LEU A 157 -11.51 -25.62 -9.73
C LEU A 157 -10.92 -24.34 -9.10
N GLU A 158 -9.60 -24.27 -8.91
CA GLU A 158 -8.93 -23.11 -8.34
C GLU A 158 -9.14 -21.86 -9.22
N GLY A 159 -9.39 -20.71 -8.58
CA GLY A 159 -9.62 -19.44 -9.27
C GLY A 159 -11.06 -19.19 -9.75
N GLN A 160 -11.97 -20.17 -9.64
CA GLN A 160 -13.40 -19.94 -9.92
C GLN A 160 -14.05 -19.19 -8.74
N PRO A 161 -14.54 -17.95 -8.93
CA PRO A 161 -14.94 -17.09 -7.81
C PRO A 161 -16.23 -17.55 -7.11
N ASN A 162 -17.04 -18.37 -7.79
CA ASN A 162 -18.36 -18.81 -7.32
C ASN A 162 -18.52 -20.34 -7.22
N VAL A 163 -17.44 -21.10 -7.32
CA VAL A 163 -17.42 -22.55 -7.13
C VAL A 163 -16.66 -22.87 -5.84
N PHE A 164 -17.27 -23.66 -4.96
CA PHE A 164 -16.75 -23.97 -3.62
C PHE A 164 -16.64 -25.49 -3.44
N LEU A 165 -15.41 -25.99 -3.30
CA LEU A 165 -15.16 -27.38 -2.93
C LEU A 165 -15.31 -27.53 -1.41
N LEU A 166 -16.11 -28.51 -0.96
CA LEU A 166 -16.39 -28.77 0.45
C LEU A 166 -15.76 -30.08 0.89
N ASP A 167 -15.03 -30.09 2.01
CA ASP A 167 -14.51 -31.34 2.59
C ASP A 167 -15.66 -32.13 3.24
N SER A 168 -15.98 -33.29 2.68
CA SER A 168 -17.04 -34.18 3.15
C SER A 168 -16.54 -35.21 4.19
N THR A 169 -15.23 -35.32 4.42
CA THR A 169 -14.63 -36.23 5.41
C THR A 169 -15.14 -36.01 6.84
N PRO A 170 -15.34 -34.77 7.31
CA PRO A 170 -15.92 -34.51 8.63
C PRO A 170 -17.33 -35.07 8.78
N TRP A 171 -18.14 -35.09 7.72
CA TRP A 171 -19.51 -35.63 7.77
C TRP A 171 -19.50 -37.14 8.02
N ILE A 172 -18.59 -37.84 7.34
CA ILE A 172 -18.39 -39.30 7.52
C ILE A 172 -17.87 -39.58 8.93
N THR A 173 -16.89 -38.81 9.39
CA THR A 173 -16.31 -38.96 10.73
C THR A 173 -17.35 -38.73 11.83
N ALA A 174 -18.20 -37.71 11.67
CA ALA A 174 -19.25 -37.39 12.65
C ALA A 174 -20.36 -38.45 12.68
N ALA A 175 -20.72 -39.03 11.53
CA ALA A 175 -21.71 -40.10 11.43
C ALA A 175 -21.17 -41.48 11.86
N GLY A 176 -19.84 -41.66 11.84
CA GLY A 176 -19.19 -42.88 12.28
C GLY A 176 -19.61 -44.10 11.46
N LYS A 177 -19.92 -45.22 12.15
CA LYS A 177 -20.29 -46.49 11.51
C LYS A 177 -21.56 -46.42 10.64
N ASP A 178 -22.43 -45.44 10.91
CA ASP A 178 -23.72 -45.29 10.24
C ASP A 178 -23.64 -44.33 9.04
N ALA A 179 -22.42 -43.88 8.68
CA ALA A 179 -22.18 -42.95 7.59
C ALA A 179 -22.61 -43.48 6.22
N PHE A 180 -22.34 -44.76 5.94
CA PHE A 180 -22.76 -45.45 4.70
C PHE A 180 -23.86 -46.47 5.00
N GLN A 181 -24.87 -46.58 4.13
CA GLN A 181 -26.06 -47.40 4.37
C GLN A 181 -26.37 -48.35 3.21
N ASP A 182 -25.76 -49.54 3.21
CA ASP A 182 -25.93 -50.56 2.17
C ASP A 182 -27.40 -50.90 1.89
N LYS A 183 -28.21 -51.03 2.95
CA LYS A 183 -29.65 -51.30 2.82
C LYS A 183 -30.35 -50.23 1.99
N LEU A 184 -30.09 -48.95 2.28
CA LEU A 184 -30.71 -47.83 1.57
C LEU A 184 -30.14 -47.70 0.15
N TRP A 185 -28.86 -48.05 -0.05
CA TRP A 185 -28.24 -48.11 -1.36
C TRP A 185 -28.93 -49.15 -2.27
N PHE A 186 -29.14 -50.37 -1.79
CA PHE A 186 -29.79 -51.41 -2.59
C PHE A 186 -31.27 -51.16 -2.84
N GLN A 187 -31.98 -50.55 -1.88
CA GLN A 187 -33.42 -50.28 -1.98
C GLN A 187 -33.74 -49.04 -2.83
N GLY A 188 -32.89 -48.01 -2.80
CA GLY A 188 -33.23 -46.71 -3.37
C GLY A 188 -32.07 -45.87 -3.87
N LYS A 189 -30.86 -46.45 -3.98
CA LYS A 189 -29.62 -45.75 -4.41
C LYS A 189 -29.28 -44.56 -3.51
N ILE A 190 -29.44 -44.73 -2.20
CA ILE A 190 -29.08 -43.71 -1.18
C ILE A 190 -27.80 -44.19 -0.46
N PRO A 191 -26.62 -43.58 -0.72
CA PRO A 191 -25.35 -44.10 -0.22
C PRO A 191 -25.09 -43.75 1.25
N PHE A 192 -25.62 -42.62 1.72
CA PHE A 192 -25.30 -42.07 3.04
C PHE A 192 -26.44 -42.23 4.06
N GLY A 193 -26.07 -42.32 5.33
CA GLY A 193 -26.98 -42.28 6.46
C GLY A 193 -27.51 -40.88 6.76
N HIS A 194 -28.57 -40.81 7.56
CA HIS A 194 -29.26 -39.56 7.90
C HIS A 194 -28.33 -38.50 8.53
N ALA A 195 -27.39 -38.92 9.39
CA ALA A 195 -26.45 -38.03 10.05
C ALA A 195 -25.50 -37.31 9.07
N VAL A 196 -25.10 -37.96 7.98
CA VAL A 196 -24.26 -37.34 6.93
C VAL A 196 -25.05 -36.24 6.22
N PHE A 197 -26.30 -36.52 5.84
CA PHE A 197 -27.16 -35.52 5.20
C PHE A 197 -27.48 -34.33 6.11
N GLN A 198 -27.69 -34.57 7.41
CA GLN A 198 -27.86 -33.49 8.38
C GLN A 198 -26.61 -32.61 8.50
N ALA A 199 -25.42 -33.22 8.58
CA ALA A 199 -24.16 -32.48 8.65
C ALA A 199 -23.91 -31.66 7.38
N ALA A 200 -24.10 -32.28 6.20
CA ALA A 200 -23.98 -31.61 4.91
C ALA A 200 -24.96 -30.43 4.77
N ALA A 201 -26.22 -30.59 5.20
CA ALA A 201 -27.22 -29.52 5.14
C ALA A 201 -26.86 -28.35 6.06
N ARG A 202 -26.34 -28.61 7.26
CA ARG A 202 -25.86 -27.57 8.17
C ARG A 202 -24.68 -26.81 7.58
N ASP A 203 -23.70 -27.50 7.01
CA ASP A 203 -22.52 -26.88 6.41
C ASP A 203 -22.89 -26.07 5.15
N LEU A 204 -23.82 -26.56 4.31
CA LEU A 204 -24.36 -25.79 3.19
C LEU A 204 -25.03 -24.49 3.67
N LYS A 205 -25.90 -24.57 4.69
CA LYS A 205 -26.53 -23.36 5.24
C LYS A 205 -25.52 -22.39 5.85
N ALA A 206 -24.51 -22.90 6.54
CA ALA A 206 -23.42 -22.08 7.06
C ALA A 206 -22.67 -21.35 5.93
N ALA A 207 -22.33 -22.05 4.85
CA ALA A 207 -21.70 -21.46 3.67
C ALA A 207 -22.58 -20.40 3.01
N LEU A 208 -23.88 -20.68 2.84
CA LEU A 208 -24.85 -19.72 2.30
C LEU A 208 -24.98 -18.47 3.18
N ARG A 209 -25.03 -18.62 4.52
CA ARG A 209 -25.00 -17.46 5.45
C ARG A 209 -23.74 -16.61 5.24
N GLY A 210 -22.58 -17.26 5.09
CA GLY A 210 -21.32 -16.60 4.78
C GLY A 210 -21.40 -15.78 3.49
N LEU A 211 -21.93 -16.36 2.41
CA LEU A 211 -22.10 -15.73 1.10
C LEU A 211 -23.13 -14.59 1.10
N LEU A 212 -24.18 -14.69 1.91
CA LEU A 212 -25.16 -13.63 2.14
C LEU A 212 -24.61 -12.50 3.04
N GLY A 213 -23.37 -12.61 3.53
CA GLY A 213 -22.74 -11.62 4.40
C GLY A 213 -23.25 -11.63 5.85
N GLN A 214 -23.88 -12.74 6.26
CA GLN A 214 -24.48 -12.95 7.57
C GLN A 214 -23.56 -13.71 8.54
N SER A 215 -22.28 -13.90 8.17
CA SER A 215 -21.29 -14.46 9.09
C SER A 215 -21.06 -13.56 10.29
N ARG A 216 -20.80 -14.19 11.43
CA ARG A 216 -20.37 -13.54 12.66
C ARG A 216 -18.93 -13.06 12.48
N LYS A 217 -18.62 -11.90 13.03
CA LYS A 217 -17.37 -11.16 12.79
C LYS A 217 -16.64 -10.79 14.07
N LEU A 218 -17.30 -10.93 15.22
CA LEU A 218 -16.73 -10.62 16.53
C LEU A 218 -17.10 -11.73 17.51
N ILE A 219 -16.10 -12.25 18.20
CA ILE A 219 -16.26 -13.11 19.38
C ILE A 219 -15.89 -12.26 20.59
N VAL A 220 -16.82 -12.10 21.52
CA VAL A 220 -16.59 -11.45 22.80
C VAL A 220 -16.57 -12.51 23.88
N VAL A 221 -15.52 -12.50 24.70
CA VAL A 221 -15.31 -13.48 25.76
C VAL A 221 -15.31 -12.81 27.13
N ASP A 222 -15.77 -13.54 28.14
CA ASP A 222 -15.40 -13.26 29.54
C ASP A 222 -13.94 -13.67 29.82
N LEU A 223 -13.44 -13.38 31.02
CA LEU A 223 -12.07 -13.67 31.44
C LEU A 223 -11.97 -14.84 32.42
N ASP A 224 -12.37 -14.61 33.68
CA ASP A 224 -12.30 -15.62 34.75
C ASP A 224 -13.18 -16.83 34.38
N ASP A 225 -12.64 -18.03 34.62
CA ASP A 225 -13.22 -19.34 34.25
C ASP A 225 -13.60 -19.54 32.78
N THR A 226 -13.29 -18.56 31.91
CA THR A 226 -13.54 -18.59 30.46
C THR A 226 -12.23 -18.63 29.65
N LEU A 227 -11.32 -17.68 29.85
CA LEU A 227 -9.99 -17.67 29.20
C LEU A 227 -8.90 -18.35 30.03
N TRP A 228 -9.07 -18.40 31.35
CA TRP A 228 -8.21 -19.08 32.31
C TRP A 228 -9.07 -19.62 33.45
N GLY A 229 -8.54 -20.55 34.24
CA GLY A 229 -9.20 -21.03 35.44
C GLY A 229 -8.85 -20.18 36.67
N GLY A 230 -9.85 -19.85 37.46
CA GLY A 230 -9.75 -19.06 38.70
C GLY A 230 -10.04 -17.57 38.53
N ILE A 231 -10.29 -16.92 39.67
CA ILE A 231 -10.68 -15.50 39.75
C ILE A 231 -9.43 -14.65 39.97
N VAL A 232 -9.01 -13.87 38.97
CA VAL A 232 -7.75 -13.12 39.00
C VAL A 232 -7.63 -12.15 40.19
N GLY A 233 -8.75 -11.57 40.62
CA GLY A 233 -8.79 -10.65 41.77
C GLY A 233 -8.55 -11.32 43.13
N GLU A 234 -8.71 -12.64 43.22
CA GLU A 234 -8.56 -13.41 44.46
C GLU A 234 -7.21 -14.12 44.52
N VAL A 235 -6.82 -14.80 43.44
CA VAL A 235 -5.63 -15.66 43.43
C VAL A 235 -4.37 -14.94 42.97
N GLY A 236 -4.50 -13.79 42.30
CA GLY A 236 -3.41 -13.10 41.62
C GLY A 236 -3.11 -13.70 40.25
N TRP A 237 -2.52 -12.92 39.35
CA TRP A 237 -2.32 -13.33 37.97
C TRP A 237 -1.33 -14.50 37.84
N GLU A 238 -0.37 -14.63 38.76
CA GLU A 238 0.68 -15.66 38.75
C GLU A 238 0.14 -17.07 39.02
N LYS A 239 -1.05 -17.18 39.61
CA LYS A 239 -1.65 -18.46 40.05
C LYS A 239 -2.84 -18.90 39.21
N LEU A 240 -3.13 -18.17 38.12
CA LEU A 240 -4.20 -18.54 37.20
C LEU A 240 -3.89 -19.88 36.52
N GLN A 241 -4.92 -20.69 36.31
CA GLN A 241 -4.79 -21.98 35.64
C GLN A 241 -4.83 -21.76 34.12
N VAL A 242 -3.66 -21.69 33.50
CA VAL A 242 -3.50 -21.65 32.05
C VAL A 242 -2.14 -22.22 31.64
N GLY A 243 -2.15 -23.14 30.69
CA GLY A 243 -0.98 -23.91 30.22
C GLY A 243 -0.31 -24.77 31.29
N GLY A 244 0.99 -25.01 31.13
CA GLY A 244 1.79 -25.85 32.03
C GLY A 244 1.46 -27.35 31.99
N HIS A 245 1.84 -28.09 33.05
CA HIS A 245 1.58 -29.53 33.21
C HIS A 245 0.27 -29.83 33.94
N ASP A 246 -0.78 -29.03 33.68
CA ASP A 246 -2.11 -29.18 34.26
C ASP A 246 -3.15 -29.36 33.14
N ALA A 247 -4.01 -30.38 33.26
CA ALA A 247 -4.96 -30.72 32.21
C ALA A 247 -6.02 -29.63 31.98
N LEU A 248 -6.41 -28.91 33.04
CA LEU A 248 -7.35 -27.79 32.93
C LEU A 248 -6.65 -26.55 32.34
N GLY A 249 -5.46 -26.23 32.82
CA GLY A 249 -4.63 -25.17 32.23
C GLY A 249 -4.37 -25.38 30.73
N GLU A 250 -4.02 -26.60 30.31
CA GLU A 250 -3.83 -26.95 28.89
C GLU A 250 -5.12 -26.76 28.07
N ALA A 251 -6.29 -27.06 28.64
CA ALA A 251 -7.58 -26.87 27.98
C ALA A 251 -7.88 -25.37 27.73
N TYR A 252 -7.64 -24.50 28.71
CA TYR A 252 -7.78 -23.05 28.53
C TYR A 252 -6.79 -22.52 27.48
N ALA A 253 -5.54 -22.98 27.50
CA ALA A 253 -4.56 -22.62 26.49
C ALA A 253 -4.98 -23.08 25.08
N ASP A 254 -5.59 -24.27 24.96
CA ASP A 254 -6.13 -24.76 23.70
C ASP A 254 -7.30 -23.93 23.18
N PHE A 255 -8.20 -23.52 24.06
CA PHE A 255 -9.29 -22.61 23.72
C PHE A 255 -8.77 -21.27 23.19
N GLN A 256 -7.76 -20.70 23.87
CA GLN A 256 -7.10 -19.47 23.41
C GLN A 256 -6.40 -19.64 22.05
N ARG A 257 -5.75 -20.79 21.78
CA ARG A 257 -5.18 -21.08 20.44
C ARG A 257 -6.26 -21.14 19.37
N THR A 258 -7.42 -21.70 19.69
CA THR A 258 -8.57 -21.78 18.78
C THR A 258 -9.13 -20.38 18.47
N LEU A 259 -9.30 -19.53 19.49
CA LEU A 259 -9.68 -18.13 19.31
C LEU A 259 -8.64 -17.37 18.45
N LYS A 260 -7.35 -17.59 18.70
CA LYS A 260 -6.26 -16.98 17.93
C LYS A 260 -6.24 -17.45 16.47
N MET A 261 -6.55 -18.72 16.21
CA MET A 261 -6.70 -19.25 14.87
C MET A 261 -7.84 -18.55 14.11
N LEU A 262 -9.02 -18.41 14.72
CA LEU A 262 -10.14 -17.67 14.14
C LEU A 262 -9.80 -16.18 13.93
N SER A 263 -9.03 -15.60 14.85
CA SER A 263 -8.53 -14.23 14.73
C SER A 263 -7.66 -14.02 13.49
N ARG A 264 -6.77 -14.97 13.20
CA ARG A 264 -5.96 -14.98 11.96
C ARG A 264 -6.78 -15.15 10.68
N GLN A 265 -8.00 -15.65 10.78
CA GLN A 265 -8.98 -15.72 9.68
C GLN A 265 -9.83 -14.44 9.56
N GLY A 266 -9.56 -13.41 10.37
CA GLY A 266 -10.25 -12.11 10.30
C GLY A 266 -11.47 -11.97 11.19
N ILE A 267 -11.69 -12.91 12.12
CA ILE A 267 -12.68 -12.79 13.19
C ILE A 267 -12.11 -11.93 14.30
N LEU A 268 -12.82 -10.88 14.72
CA LEU A 268 -12.35 -10.01 15.78
C LEU A 268 -12.57 -10.67 17.13
N LEU A 269 -11.69 -10.39 18.08
CA LEU A 269 -11.86 -10.77 19.48
C LEU A 269 -12.14 -9.52 20.32
N GLY A 270 -13.04 -9.62 21.29
CA GLY A 270 -13.29 -8.59 22.29
C GLY A 270 -13.41 -9.19 23.68
N ILE A 271 -13.30 -8.37 24.71
CA ILE A 271 -13.49 -8.80 26.11
C ILE A 271 -14.63 -8.01 26.72
N VAL A 272 -15.57 -8.69 27.38
CA VAL A 272 -16.54 -8.06 28.27
C VAL A 272 -16.55 -8.85 29.55
N SER A 273 -16.01 -8.25 30.62
CA SER A 273 -15.73 -8.97 31.86
C SER A 273 -15.85 -8.09 33.09
N LYS A 274 -16.14 -8.71 34.25
CA LYS A 274 -16.32 -8.05 35.53
C LYS A 274 -15.07 -8.19 36.39
N ASN A 275 -14.05 -7.39 36.08
CA ASN A 275 -12.80 -7.34 36.84
C ASN A 275 -12.30 -5.90 37.02
N ASP A 276 -11.24 -5.75 37.82
CA ASP A 276 -10.36 -4.59 37.74
C ASP A 276 -9.56 -4.64 36.42
N GLU A 277 -9.63 -3.57 35.63
CA GLU A 277 -9.04 -3.51 34.29
C GLU A 277 -7.52 -3.66 34.33
N ALA A 278 -6.84 -2.99 35.27
CA ALA A 278 -5.38 -3.02 35.36
C ALA A 278 -4.89 -4.43 35.68
N THR A 279 -5.56 -5.11 36.60
CA THR A 279 -5.24 -6.47 37.04
C THR A 279 -5.44 -7.48 35.90
N ALA A 280 -6.60 -7.47 35.26
CA ALA A 280 -6.92 -8.36 34.15
C ALA A 280 -5.97 -8.19 32.95
N LEU A 281 -5.63 -6.94 32.60
CA LEU A 281 -4.68 -6.66 31.52
C LEU A 281 -3.24 -7.05 31.88
N THR A 282 -2.88 -7.01 33.15
CA THR A 282 -1.57 -7.48 33.62
C THR A 282 -1.46 -8.99 33.47
N ALA A 283 -2.50 -9.75 33.85
CA ALA A 283 -2.55 -11.19 33.59
C ALA A 283 -2.37 -11.54 32.10
N LEU A 284 -3.10 -10.83 31.22
CA LEU A 284 -2.98 -11.00 29.76
C LEU A 284 -1.57 -10.67 29.22
N ARG A 285 -0.83 -9.76 29.85
CA ARG A 285 0.51 -9.33 29.41
C ARG A 285 1.63 -10.22 29.95
N GLU A 286 1.58 -10.50 31.24
CA GLU A 286 2.72 -11.00 32.00
C GLU A 286 2.69 -12.52 32.18
N HIS A 287 1.51 -13.16 32.15
CA HIS A 287 1.44 -14.59 32.35
C HIS A 287 2.05 -15.36 31.15
N PRO A 288 3.11 -16.17 31.36
CA PRO A 288 3.92 -16.73 30.28
C PRO A 288 3.15 -17.70 29.39
N GLU A 289 2.25 -18.48 29.99
CA GLU A 289 1.46 -19.52 29.32
C GLU A 289 0.24 -18.97 28.55
N MET A 290 -0.06 -17.68 28.69
CA MET A 290 -1.13 -17.06 27.90
C MET A 290 -0.80 -17.19 26.41
N GLN A 291 -1.79 -17.52 25.59
CA GLN A 291 -1.64 -17.62 24.13
C GLN A 291 -2.16 -16.36 23.44
N LEU A 292 -3.14 -15.70 24.05
CA LEU A 292 -3.62 -14.38 23.64
C LEU A 292 -2.88 -13.27 24.40
N ARG A 293 -2.70 -12.13 23.74
CA ARG A 293 -2.16 -10.88 24.30
C ARG A 293 -3.19 -9.76 24.09
N PRO A 294 -3.08 -8.62 24.80
CA PRO A 294 -4.03 -7.52 24.63
C PRO A 294 -4.19 -7.05 23.17
N GLN A 295 -3.11 -7.10 22.38
CA GLN A 295 -3.10 -6.77 20.95
C GLN A 295 -3.92 -7.73 20.06
N ASP A 296 -4.23 -8.95 20.53
CA ASP A 296 -5.08 -9.89 19.80
C ASP A 296 -6.58 -9.50 19.89
N PHE A 297 -6.94 -8.53 20.74
CA PHE A 297 -8.31 -8.06 20.96
C PHE A 297 -8.55 -6.68 20.33
N ALA A 298 -9.64 -6.54 19.58
CA ALA A 298 -10.07 -5.30 18.94
C ALA A 298 -10.54 -4.23 19.94
N GLY A 299 -10.98 -4.65 21.13
CA GLY A 299 -11.40 -3.76 22.21
C GLY A 299 -11.92 -4.54 23.42
N TRP A 300 -12.12 -3.85 24.53
CA TRP A 300 -12.64 -4.48 25.75
C TRP A 300 -13.48 -3.54 26.61
N ARG A 301 -14.27 -4.13 27.49
CA ARG A 301 -14.95 -3.52 28.63
C ARG A 301 -14.71 -4.38 29.85
N ILE A 302 -13.73 -3.98 30.67
CA ILE A 302 -13.39 -4.67 31.91
C ILE A 302 -13.75 -3.74 33.05
N ASN A 303 -14.95 -3.94 33.61
CA ASN A 303 -15.49 -3.11 34.68
C ASN A 303 -16.68 -3.81 35.35
N TRP A 304 -17.17 -3.23 36.45
CA TRP A 304 -18.29 -3.79 37.22
C TRP A 304 -19.70 -3.43 36.68
N GLY A 305 -19.77 -2.86 35.46
CA GLY A 305 -21.02 -2.52 34.80
C GLY A 305 -21.79 -3.74 34.26
N ASP A 306 -22.99 -3.48 33.73
CA ASP A 306 -23.81 -4.51 33.09
C ASP A 306 -23.17 -5.01 31.78
N LYS A 307 -22.98 -6.34 31.66
CA LYS A 307 -22.29 -6.93 30.50
C LYS A 307 -23.05 -6.70 29.19
N ALA A 308 -24.39 -6.62 29.21
CA ALA A 308 -25.17 -6.35 27.99
C ALA A 308 -24.93 -4.91 27.49
N GLN A 309 -24.96 -3.91 28.38
CA GLN A 309 -24.61 -2.54 27.98
C GLN A 309 -23.16 -2.45 27.48
N ASN A 310 -22.21 -3.05 28.20
CA ASN A 310 -20.81 -3.09 27.80
C ASN A 310 -20.61 -3.74 26.41
N LEU A 311 -21.34 -4.82 26.12
CA LEU A 311 -21.30 -5.50 24.83
C LEU A 311 -21.86 -4.61 23.71
N ALA A 312 -22.97 -3.92 23.95
CA ALA A 312 -23.56 -2.99 23.00
C ALA A 312 -22.63 -1.80 22.71
N ASP A 313 -22.00 -1.25 23.75
CA ASP A 313 -21.05 -0.15 23.63
C ASP A 313 -19.80 -0.58 22.84
N LEU A 314 -19.28 -1.78 23.11
CA LEU A 314 -18.13 -2.33 22.39
C LEU A 314 -18.47 -2.58 20.92
N ALA A 315 -19.63 -3.17 20.62
CA ALA A 315 -20.07 -3.40 19.24
C ALA A 315 -20.25 -2.07 18.48
N SER A 316 -20.82 -1.05 19.13
CA SER A 316 -20.98 0.30 18.59
C SER A 316 -19.64 0.98 18.31
N GLU A 317 -18.69 0.90 19.25
CA GLU A 317 -17.31 1.40 19.08
C GLU A 317 -16.64 0.78 17.85
N LEU A 318 -16.78 -0.54 17.70
CA LEU A 318 -16.25 -1.30 16.57
C LEU A 318 -17.07 -1.12 15.27
N ARG A 319 -18.18 -0.37 15.30
CA ARG A 319 -19.12 -0.15 14.19
C ARG A 319 -19.66 -1.46 13.61
N LEU A 320 -19.91 -2.43 14.47
CA LEU A 320 -20.49 -3.72 14.13
C LEU A 320 -21.93 -3.80 14.61
N GLY A 321 -22.80 -4.40 13.80
CA GLY A 321 -24.15 -4.76 14.24
C GLY A 321 -24.11 -5.96 15.20
N LEU A 322 -25.02 -5.99 16.17
CA LEU A 322 -25.11 -7.02 17.20
C LEU A 322 -25.33 -8.43 16.62
N GLN A 323 -26.00 -8.53 15.47
CA GLN A 323 -26.18 -9.76 14.71
C GLN A 323 -24.87 -10.39 14.21
N SER A 324 -23.75 -9.67 14.28
CA SER A 324 -22.43 -10.18 13.92
C SER A 324 -21.60 -10.64 15.13
N VAL A 325 -22.16 -10.55 16.34
CA VAL A 325 -21.44 -10.80 17.60
C VAL A 325 -21.79 -12.19 18.16
N VAL A 326 -20.78 -12.88 18.66
CA VAL A 326 -20.90 -14.08 19.52
C VAL A 326 -20.40 -13.71 20.90
N PHE A 327 -21.14 -14.04 21.95
CA PHE A 327 -20.74 -13.79 23.33
C PHE A 327 -20.55 -15.12 24.07
N ILE A 328 -19.39 -15.32 24.69
CA ILE A 328 -19.00 -16.55 25.39
C ILE A 328 -18.66 -16.21 26.84
N ASP A 329 -19.30 -16.93 27.76
CA ASP A 329 -19.22 -16.72 29.21
C ASP A 329 -19.60 -18.03 29.91
N ASP A 330 -18.82 -18.45 30.89
CA ASP A 330 -19.06 -19.67 31.67
C ASP A 330 -20.32 -19.54 32.53
N GLN A 331 -20.70 -18.32 32.95
CA GLN A 331 -21.75 -18.08 33.90
C GLN A 331 -23.15 -18.04 33.24
N PRO A 332 -24.06 -18.98 33.56
CA PRO A 332 -25.38 -19.06 32.91
C PRO A 332 -26.25 -17.82 33.09
N THR A 333 -26.12 -17.11 34.22
CA THR A 333 -26.89 -15.90 34.51
C THR A 333 -26.51 -14.73 33.61
N GLU A 334 -25.22 -14.53 33.33
CA GLU A 334 -24.75 -13.48 32.41
C GLU A 334 -25.16 -13.80 30.97
N ARG A 335 -25.08 -15.08 30.55
CA ARG A 335 -25.59 -15.54 29.25
C ARG A 335 -27.08 -15.26 29.08
N ALA A 336 -27.89 -15.61 30.09
CA ALA A 336 -29.33 -15.37 30.06
C ALA A 336 -29.66 -13.88 29.97
N ARG A 337 -28.93 -13.04 30.73
CA ARG A 337 -29.12 -11.59 30.73
C ARG A 337 -28.85 -10.96 29.37
N ILE A 338 -27.76 -11.35 28.70
CA ILE A 338 -27.43 -10.84 27.36
C ILE A 338 -28.44 -11.32 26.32
N ARG A 339 -28.90 -12.57 26.41
CA ARG A 339 -29.92 -13.11 25.50
C ARG A 339 -31.25 -12.36 25.57
N GLU A 340 -31.65 -11.97 26.78
CA GLU A 340 -32.85 -11.15 26.99
C GLU A 340 -32.67 -9.71 26.49
N ALA A 341 -31.55 -9.07 26.84
CA ALA A 341 -31.31 -7.66 26.53
C ALA A 341 -30.93 -7.42 25.05
N LEU A 342 -30.21 -8.35 24.43
CA LEU A 342 -29.66 -8.23 23.07
C LEU A 342 -29.96 -9.50 22.23
N PRO A 343 -31.21 -9.74 21.80
CA PRO A 343 -31.61 -10.98 21.11
C PRO A 343 -30.86 -11.28 19.79
N GLU A 344 -30.22 -10.27 19.20
CA GLU A 344 -29.46 -10.37 17.96
C GLU A 344 -28.08 -11.03 18.15
N VAL A 345 -27.52 -10.94 19.37
CA VAL A 345 -26.24 -11.54 19.74
C VAL A 345 -26.38 -13.06 19.84
N LEU A 346 -25.44 -13.80 19.27
CA LEU A 346 -25.36 -15.25 19.48
C LEU A 346 -24.76 -15.50 20.86
N VAL A 347 -25.58 -16.00 21.77
CA VAL A 347 -25.16 -16.50 23.08
C VAL A 347 -25.36 -18.01 23.10
N PRO A 348 -24.33 -18.82 22.75
CA PRO A 348 -24.43 -20.27 22.78
C PRO A 348 -24.56 -20.76 24.22
N GLU A 349 -25.13 -21.96 24.39
CA GLU A 349 -24.97 -22.64 25.67
C GLU A 349 -23.53 -23.12 25.74
N TRP A 350 -22.86 -22.79 26.84
CA TRP A 350 -21.45 -23.06 27.02
C TRP A 350 -21.26 -24.25 27.96
N PRO A 351 -20.42 -25.23 27.63
CA PRO A 351 -20.20 -26.38 28.50
C PRO A 351 -19.52 -25.93 29.80
N GLU A 352 -19.76 -26.66 30.89
CA GLU A 352 -19.08 -26.40 32.18
C GLU A 352 -17.62 -26.86 32.16
N ASN A 353 -17.28 -27.85 31.31
CA ASN A 353 -15.94 -28.42 31.23
C ASN A 353 -15.07 -27.67 30.19
N PRO A 354 -13.97 -27.00 30.60
CA PRO A 354 -13.04 -26.29 29.71
C PRO A 354 -12.46 -27.15 28.58
N MET A 355 -12.31 -28.46 28.81
CA MET A 355 -11.78 -29.40 27.80
C MET A 355 -12.66 -29.50 26.54
N LEU A 356 -13.91 -29.02 26.60
CA LEU A 356 -14.84 -29.01 25.49
C LEU A 356 -14.90 -27.66 24.76
N PHE A 357 -14.28 -26.59 25.28
CA PHE A 357 -14.46 -25.22 24.78
C PHE A 357 -14.06 -25.08 23.31
N SER A 358 -12.85 -25.53 22.93
CA SER A 358 -12.36 -25.49 21.55
C SER A 358 -13.32 -26.20 20.58
N ARG A 359 -13.79 -27.39 20.96
CA ARG A 359 -14.72 -28.18 20.14
C ARG A 359 -16.08 -27.49 20.00
N SER A 360 -16.61 -26.97 21.10
CA SER A 360 -17.88 -26.24 21.12
C SER A 360 -17.81 -24.99 20.24
N LEU A 361 -16.74 -24.21 20.33
CA LEU A 361 -16.51 -23.03 19.49
C LEU A 361 -16.54 -23.36 18.00
N LEU A 362 -15.79 -24.38 17.57
CA LEU A 362 -15.72 -24.80 16.16
C LEU A 362 -17.05 -25.41 15.65
N SER A 363 -17.90 -25.90 16.55
CA SER A 363 -19.20 -26.47 16.20
C SER A 363 -20.29 -25.42 15.89
N LEU A 364 -20.05 -24.14 16.21
CA LEU A 364 -21.06 -23.07 16.03
C LEU A 364 -21.37 -22.76 14.56
N LYS A 365 -20.47 -23.09 13.62
CA LYS A 365 -20.68 -22.96 12.16
C LYS A 365 -21.26 -21.61 11.72
N CYS A 366 -20.79 -20.55 12.37
CA CYS A 366 -21.27 -19.18 12.19
C CYS A 366 -20.18 -18.21 11.70
N PHE A 367 -18.96 -18.71 11.45
CA PHE A 367 -17.79 -17.92 11.04
C PHE A 367 -17.36 -18.20 9.59
N GLU A 368 -18.21 -18.84 8.78
CA GLU A 368 -17.87 -19.15 7.39
C GLU A 368 -17.63 -17.87 6.57
N ILE A 369 -16.50 -17.83 5.87
CA ILE A 369 -16.12 -16.72 4.98
C ILE A 369 -15.83 -17.32 3.61
N PRO A 370 -16.49 -16.85 2.53
CA PRO A 370 -16.37 -17.48 1.22
C PRO A 370 -14.98 -17.35 0.58
N HIS A 371 -14.28 -16.25 0.87
CA HIS A 371 -12.89 -16.04 0.45
C HIS A 371 -12.17 -15.23 1.52
N LEU A 372 -11.02 -15.72 2.00
CA LEU A 372 -10.19 -15.00 2.97
C LEU A 372 -9.40 -13.91 2.24
N SER A 373 -9.87 -12.66 2.29
CA SER A 373 -9.15 -11.55 1.67
C SER A 373 -7.95 -11.10 2.52
N GLU A 374 -6.97 -10.42 1.90
CA GLU A 374 -5.90 -9.73 2.65
C GLU A 374 -6.47 -8.70 3.65
N GLU A 375 -7.62 -8.11 3.34
CA GLU A 375 -8.34 -7.20 4.25
C GLU A 375 -8.87 -7.92 5.50
N ASP A 376 -9.33 -9.17 5.35
CA ASP A 376 -9.76 -9.99 6.49
C ASP A 376 -8.56 -10.37 7.35
N ARG A 377 -7.43 -10.74 6.74
CA ARG A 377 -6.16 -11.04 7.45
C ARG A 377 -5.58 -9.84 8.20
N SER A 378 -5.77 -8.63 7.66
CA SER A 378 -5.27 -7.37 8.25
C SER A 378 -6.30 -6.67 9.15
N ARG A 379 -7.48 -7.27 9.34
CA ARG A 379 -8.59 -6.64 10.08
C ARG A 379 -8.24 -6.41 11.54
N VAL A 380 -7.65 -7.41 12.21
CA VAL A 380 -7.26 -7.32 13.63
C VAL A 380 -6.22 -6.21 13.83
N ALA A 381 -5.16 -6.18 13.02
CA ALA A 381 -4.14 -5.14 13.04
C ALA A 381 -4.72 -3.73 12.77
N SER A 382 -5.76 -3.65 11.93
CA SER A 382 -6.45 -2.38 11.64
C SER A 382 -7.20 -1.83 12.87
N TYR A 383 -7.81 -2.69 13.69
CA TYR A 383 -8.49 -2.27 14.92
C TYR A 383 -7.50 -1.94 16.04
N GLU A 384 -6.40 -2.70 16.17
CA GLU A 384 -5.31 -2.34 17.07
C GLU A 384 -4.77 -0.95 16.72
N ALA A 385 -4.50 -0.70 15.43
CA ALA A 385 -4.07 0.59 14.93
C ALA A 385 -5.09 1.69 15.25
N GLU A 386 -6.39 1.47 15.00
CA GLU A 386 -7.44 2.46 15.27
C GLU A 386 -7.60 2.79 16.75
N ARG A 387 -7.43 1.79 17.61
CA ARG A 387 -7.46 1.99 19.03
C ARG A 387 -6.26 2.81 19.50
N ARG A 388 -5.06 2.46 19.03
CA ARG A 388 -3.83 3.22 19.31
C ARG A 388 -3.93 4.66 18.77
N ARG A 389 -4.60 4.86 17.62
CA ARG A 389 -4.95 6.21 17.09
C ARG A 389 -5.86 6.98 18.03
N THR A 390 -6.84 6.30 18.65
CA THR A 390 -7.80 6.92 19.58
C THR A 390 -7.15 7.26 20.91
N GLU A 391 -6.27 6.42 21.43
CA GLU A 391 -5.45 6.69 22.63
C GLU A 391 -4.54 7.91 22.38
N LEU A 392 -3.78 7.93 21.28
CA LEU A 392 -2.96 9.07 20.89
C LEU A 392 -3.78 10.35 20.63
N ARG A 393 -5.04 10.23 20.20
CA ARG A 393 -5.94 11.38 20.04
C ARG A 393 -6.31 12.01 21.39
N ARG A 394 -6.46 11.22 22.45
CA ARG A 394 -6.77 11.74 23.80
C ARG A 394 -5.62 12.54 24.39
N GLU A 395 -4.39 12.27 23.96
CA GLU A 395 -3.17 12.97 24.40
C GLU A 395 -2.91 14.31 23.69
N VAL A 396 -3.68 14.65 22.65
CA VAL A 396 -3.41 15.80 21.79
C VAL A 396 -4.59 16.79 21.78
N PRO A 397 -4.36 18.10 22.03
CA PRO A 397 -5.44 19.07 22.20
C PRO A 397 -6.13 19.53 20.91
N SER A 398 -5.50 19.36 19.72
CA SER A 398 -6.06 19.80 18.44
C SER A 398 -6.07 18.70 17.37
N LEU A 399 -7.06 18.76 16.46
CA LEU A 399 -7.17 17.83 15.33
C LEU A 399 -5.95 17.91 14.39
N GLU A 400 -5.40 19.11 14.21
CA GLU A 400 -4.25 19.35 13.31
C GLU A 400 -2.96 18.77 13.88
N ASP A 401 -2.72 18.92 15.19
CA ASP A 401 -1.56 18.32 15.86
C ASP A 401 -1.65 16.79 15.85
N TRP A 402 -2.87 16.25 15.95
CA TRP A 402 -3.11 14.82 15.84
C TRP A 402 -2.82 14.30 14.43
N LEU A 403 -3.30 14.99 13.38
CA LEU A 403 -3.04 14.61 11.99
C LEU A 403 -1.55 14.73 11.63
N ARG A 404 -0.84 15.75 12.14
CA ARG A 404 0.63 15.88 12.00
C ARG A 404 1.36 14.69 12.59
N ARG A 405 0.94 14.21 13.76
CA ARG A 405 1.53 13.04 14.42
C ARG A 405 1.22 11.72 13.72
N LEU A 406 0.14 11.63 12.94
CA LEU A 406 -0.23 10.38 12.27
C LEU A 406 0.62 10.08 11.03
N GLU A 407 1.26 11.10 10.44
CA GLU A 407 2.07 10.95 9.22
C GLU A 407 1.26 10.32 8.08
N LEU A 408 0.10 10.94 7.78
CA LEU A 408 -0.86 10.39 6.83
C LEU A 408 -0.30 10.45 5.39
N GLN A 409 -0.23 9.30 4.72
CA GLN A 409 0.12 9.15 3.31
C GLN A 409 -1.14 8.79 2.50
N VAL A 410 -1.41 9.56 1.45
CA VAL A 410 -2.48 9.28 0.48
C VAL A 410 -1.83 9.01 -0.86
N LYS A 411 -1.81 7.74 -1.30
CA LYS A 411 -1.35 7.36 -2.64
C LYS A 411 -2.52 7.41 -3.61
N VAL A 412 -2.34 8.09 -4.74
CA VAL A 412 -3.32 8.14 -5.83
C VAL A 412 -2.83 7.33 -7.04
N GLU A 413 -3.72 6.50 -7.58
CA GLU A 413 -3.45 5.63 -8.73
C GLU A 413 -4.61 5.76 -9.73
N LYS A 414 -4.32 5.69 -11.04
CA LYS A 414 -5.38 5.55 -12.05
C LYS A 414 -6.03 4.16 -11.95
N LEU A 415 -7.29 4.06 -12.36
CA LEU A 415 -7.95 2.77 -12.50
C LEU A 415 -7.17 1.87 -13.48
N SER A 416 -6.93 0.63 -13.07
CA SER A 416 -6.17 -0.37 -13.81
C SER A 416 -6.76 -1.75 -13.57
N PRO A 417 -6.45 -2.77 -14.39
CA PRO A 417 -6.93 -4.14 -14.16
C PRO A 417 -6.60 -4.66 -12.75
N ALA A 418 -5.45 -4.27 -12.19
CA ALA A 418 -5.00 -4.71 -10.87
C ALA A 418 -5.84 -4.15 -9.71
N ASN A 419 -6.46 -2.98 -9.87
CA ASN A 419 -7.25 -2.34 -8.81
C ASN A 419 -8.77 -2.31 -9.08
N LEU A 420 -9.20 -2.77 -10.27
CA LEU A 420 -10.58 -2.77 -10.74
C LEU A 420 -11.56 -3.53 -9.82
N PRO A 421 -11.27 -4.75 -9.33
CA PRO A 421 -12.22 -5.47 -8.47
C PRO A 421 -12.51 -4.71 -7.18
N ARG A 422 -11.47 -4.15 -6.56
CA ARG A 422 -11.60 -3.39 -5.31
C ARG A 422 -12.27 -2.03 -5.53
N ALA A 423 -11.96 -1.34 -6.62
CA ALA A 423 -12.60 -0.09 -7.01
C ALA A 423 -14.12 -0.27 -7.18
N THR A 424 -14.50 -1.33 -7.90
CA THR A 424 -15.91 -1.69 -8.16
C THR A 424 -16.63 -2.08 -6.86
N GLN A 425 -15.98 -2.86 -6.00
CA GLN A 425 -16.51 -3.20 -4.69
C GLN A 425 -16.76 -1.95 -3.83
N LEU A 426 -15.82 -1.01 -3.82
CA LEU A 426 -15.93 0.24 -3.06
C LEU A 426 -17.06 1.13 -3.60
N LEU A 427 -17.18 1.27 -4.92
CA LEU A 427 -18.28 1.97 -5.60
C LEU A 427 -19.65 1.39 -5.22
N ASN A 428 -19.74 0.07 -5.11
CA ASN A 428 -21.01 -0.63 -4.87
C ASN A 428 -21.41 -0.72 -3.39
N LYS A 429 -20.44 -0.75 -2.47
CA LYS A 429 -20.71 -0.89 -1.02
C LYS A 429 -20.77 0.44 -0.26
N THR A 430 -20.21 1.52 -0.80
CA THR A 430 -20.15 2.81 -0.09
C THR A 430 -21.43 3.62 -0.27
N ASN A 431 -22.14 3.89 0.83
CA ASN A 431 -23.42 4.60 0.82
C ASN A 431 -23.41 5.95 1.55
N GLN A 432 -22.56 6.16 2.56
CA GLN A 432 -22.61 7.36 3.41
C GLN A 432 -21.83 8.54 2.83
N MET A 433 -20.61 8.30 2.39
CA MET A 433 -19.74 9.28 1.75
C MET A 433 -19.67 8.95 0.26
N ASN A 434 -20.76 9.24 -0.47
CA ASN A 434 -20.89 8.96 -1.91
C ASN A 434 -21.74 10.05 -2.58
N LEU A 435 -21.18 10.69 -3.62
CA LEU A 435 -21.79 11.82 -4.32
C LEU A 435 -23.04 11.46 -5.14
N THR A 436 -23.02 10.33 -5.86
CA THR A 436 -24.07 9.95 -6.82
C THR A 436 -24.68 8.58 -6.55
N THR A 437 -24.03 7.73 -5.73
CA THR A 437 -24.49 6.36 -5.38
C THR A 437 -24.75 5.42 -6.55
N ARG A 438 -24.22 5.71 -7.75
CA ARG A 438 -24.34 4.80 -8.90
C ARG A 438 -23.68 3.44 -8.62
N ARG A 439 -24.18 2.40 -9.28
CA ARG A 439 -23.70 1.02 -9.16
C ARG A 439 -23.28 0.52 -10.52
N MET A 440 -22.12 -0.13 -10.60
CA MET A 440 -21.55 -0.62 -11.84
C MET A 440 -20.89 -1.97 -11.59
N SER A 441 -20.96 -2.86 -12.58
CA SER A 441 -20.09 -4.02 -12.69
C SER A 441 -18.65 -3.59 -13.07
N GLU A 442 -17.70 -4.52 -12.95
CA GLU A 442 -16.30 -4.27 -13.34
C GLU A 442 -16.19 -3.87 -14.81
N THR A 443 -16.96 -4.57 -15.67
CA THR A 443 -17.02 -4.30 -17.11
C THR A 443 -17.55 -2.90 -17.41
N GLU A 444 -18.63 -2.49 -16.74
CA GLU A 444 -19.23 -1.16 -16.93
C GLU A 444 -18.29 -0.04 -16.45
N LEU A 445 -17.64 -0.20 -15.30
CA LEU A 445 -16.70 0.79 -14.76
C LEU A 445 -15.46 0.93 -15.66
N SER A 446 -14.92 -0.19 -16.14
CA SER A 446 -13.80 -0.20 -17.09
C SER A 446 -14.16 0.42 -18.45
N ALA A 447 -15.38 0.17 -18.94
CA ALA A 447 -15.86 0.76 -20.19
C ALA A 447 -16.04 2.28 -20.04
N TRP A 448 -16.58 2.73 -18.91
CA TRP A 448 -16.72 4.16 -18.59
C TRP A 448 -15.36 4.86 -18.53
N ALA A 449 -14.39 4.29 -17.81
CA ALA A 449 -13.05 4.86 -17.68
C ALA A 449 -12.26 4.91 -19.00
N SER A 450 -12.64 4.13 -20.01
CA SER A 450 -12.01 4.12 -21.34
C SER A 450 -12.49 5.24 -22.27
N VAL A 451 -13.56 5.96 -21.92
CA VAL A 451 -14.10 7.04 -22.77
C VAL A 451 -13.17 8.26 -22.73
N PRO A 452 -12.78 8.85 -23.88
CA PRO A 452 -11.97 10.06 -23.90
C PRO A 452 -12.60 11.20 -23.08
N GLY A 453 -11.77 11.88 -22.29
CA GLY A 453 -12.22 12.91 -21.36
C GLY A 453 -12.80 12.38 -20.04
N GLN A 454 -12.84 11.06 -19.82
CA GLN A 454 -13.21 10.46 -18.53
C GLN A 454 -11.97 9.87 -17.86
N ALA A 455 -11.89 9.99 -16.55
CA ALA A 455 -10.82 9.41 -15.76
C ALA A 455 -11.33 8.97 -14.39
N VAL A 456 -10.83 7.84 -13.92
CA VAL A 456 -11.12 7.29 -12.59
C VAL A 456 -9.80 7.12 -11.84
N TRP A 457 -9.77 7.61 -10.60
CA TRP A 457 -8.67 7.43 -9.67
C TRP A 457 -9.13 6.69 -8.43
N VAL A 458 -8.22 5.90 -7.89
CA VAL A 458 -8.36 5.24 -6.60
C VAL A 458 -7.33 5.81 -5.63
N PHE A 459 -7.71 5.90 -4.36
CA PHE A 459 -6.89 6.48 -3.30
C PHE A 459 -6.63 5.42 -2.24
N ARG A 460 -5.34 5.14 -2.00
CA ARG A 460 -4.87 4.31 -0.89
C ARG A 460 -4.39 5.20 0.23
N VAL A 461 -4.70 4.86 1.46
CA VAL A 461 -4.35 5.67 2.62
C VAL A 461 -3.55 4.81 3.59
N LYS A 462 -2.40 5.32 4.01
CA LYS A 462 -1.54 4.71 5.03
C LYS A 462 -1.20 5.77 6.07
N ASP A 463 -1.01 5.37 7.31
CA ASP A 463 -0.44 6.22 8.35
C ASP A 463 0.61 5.42 9.14
N LYS A 464 1.28 6.06 10.10
CA LYS A 464 2.35 5.39 10.88
C LYS A 464 1.88 4.18 11.68
N LEU A 465 0.57 4.05 11.93
CA LEU A 465 -0.01 2.97 12.73
C LEU A 465 -0.57 1.85 11.88
N GLY A 466 -0.78 2.06 10.58
CA GLY A 466 -1.20 0.99 9.68
C GLY A 466 -1.62 1.47 8.30
N ASP A 467 -1.74 0.51 7.38
CA ASP A 467 -2.24 0.73 6.02
C ASP A 467 -3.76 0.51 5.98
N ALA A 468 -4.52 1.54 5.62
CA ALA A 468 -5.97 1.45 5.47
C ALA A 468 -6.38 0.86 4.10
N GLY A 469 -5.42 0.68 3.19
CA GLY A 469 -5.61 0.13 1.85
C GLY A 469 -6.32 1.11 0.92
N LEU A 470 -6.95 0.57 -0.13
CA LEU A 470 -7.74 1.33 -1.10
C LEU A 470 -9.08 1.72 -0.46
N THR A 471 -9.19 3.00 -0.08
CA THR A 471 -10.31 3.55 0.68
C THR A 471 -11.10 4.61 -0.05
N GLY A 472 -10.56 5.22 -1.11
CA GLY A 472 -11.25 6.27 -1.87
C GLY A 472 -11.32 5.96 -3.36
N LEU A 473 -12.37 6.49 -4.00
CA LEU A 473 -12.51 6.52 -5.46
C LEU A 473 -13.09 7.87 -5.86
N ALA A 474 -12.54 8.44 -6.92
CA ALA A 474 -13.15 9.60 -7.55
C ALA A 474 -13.01 9.54 -9.06
N SER A 475 -13.97 10.14 -9.76
CA SER A 475 -13.98 10.19 -11.21
C SER A 475 -14.33 11.58 -11.73
N LEU A 476 -13.75 11.91 -12.87
CA LEU A 476 -13.89 13.20 -13.52
C LEU A 476 -14.28 13.00 -14.98
N GLN A 477 -15.16 13.86 -15.49
CA GLN A 477 -15.56 13.93 -16.88
C GLN A 477 -15.32 15.35 -17.41
N ILE A 478 -14.48 15.51 -18.41
CA ILE A 478 -14.17 16.77 -19.08
C ILE A 478 -15.17 17.01 -20.21
N GLN A 479 -15.78 18.19 -20.23
CA GLN A 479 -16.71 18.65 -21.27
C GLN A 479 -16.36 20.10 -21.65
N GLY A 480 -15.56 20.26 -22.70
CA GLY A 480 -15.07 21.58 -23.13
C GLY A 480 -14.25 22.24 -22.02
N THR A 481 -14.68 23.41 -21.55
CA THR A 481 -14.02 24.19 -20.49
C THR A 481 -14.48 23.82 -19.08
N GLN A 482 -15.35 22.82 -18.92
CA GLN A 482 -15.88 22.42 -17.62
C GLN A 482 -15.52 20.97 -17.31
N ALA A 483 -15.11 20.70 -16.07
CA ALA A 483 -14.88 19.37 -15.54
C ALA A 483 -15.98 19.01 -14.54
N ARG A 484 -16.59 17.83 -14.68
CA ARG A 484 -17.61 17.32 -13.76
C ARG A 484 -17.04 16.20 -12.90
N ILE A 485 -17.19 16.31 -11.59
CA ILE A 485 -16.94 15.20 -10.65
C ILE A 485 -18.18 14.30 -10.68
N VAL A 486 -18.00 13.05 -11.14
CA VAL A 486 -19.10 12.09 -11.32
C VAL A 486 -19.19 11.14 -10.13
N ASP A 487 -18.05 10.64 -9.67
CA ASP A 487 -17.95 9.88 -8.41
C ASP A 487 -17.03 10.62 -7.47
N PHE A 488 -17.46 10.69 -6.22
CA PHE A 488 -16.61 11.07 -5.10
C PHE A 488 -17.06 10.24 -3.91
N LEU A 489 -16.26 9.24 -3.55
CA LEU A 489 -16.59 8.34 -2.47
C LEU A 489 -15.38 7.94 -1.64
N LEU A 490 -15.62 7.78 -0.35
CA LEU A 490 -14.58 7.47 0.63
C LEU A 490 -15.12 6.51 1.69
N SER A 491 -14.31 5.54 2.08
CA SER A 491 -14.62 4.63 3.18
C SER A 491 -14.64 5.38 4.52
N CYS A 492 -15.54 4.99 5.41
CA CYS A 492 -15.68 5.57 6.75
C CYS A 492 -14.45 5.39 7.66
N ARG A 493 -13.47 4.58 7.25
CA ARG A 493 -12.23 4.32 8.01
C ARG A 493 -11.23 5.48 7.98
N VAL A 494 -11.27 6.31 6.95
CA VAL A 494 -10.32 7.43 6.77
C VAL A 494 -11.02 8.79 6.74
N LEU A 495 -12.33 8.79 6.96
CA LEU A 495 -13.16 9.98 7.01
C LEU A 495 -12.75 10.90 8.17
N GLY A 496 -12.76 12.21 7.93
CA GLY A 496 -12.39 13.24 8.89
C GLY A 496 -10.88 13.45 9.06
N ARG A 497 -10.05 12.75 8.28
CA ARG A 497 -8.58 12.83 8.32
C ARG A 497 -7.98 13.75 7.24
N LYS A 498 -8.83 14.55 6.60
CA LYS A 498 -8.49 15.42 5.46
C LYS A 498 -8.09 14.70 4.17
N VAL A 499 -8.43 13.42 4.06
CA VAL A 499 -8.29 12.65 2.81
C VAL A 499 -9.26 13.18 1.76
N GLU A 500 -10.45 13.59 2.18
CA GLU A 500 -11.48 14.17 1.33
C GLU A 500 -10.99 15.45 0.64
N GLN A 501 -10.38 16.37 1.40
CA GLN A 501 -9.78 17.59 0.88
C GLN A 501 -8.59 17.26 -0.05
N THR A 502 -7.80 16.24 0.29
CA THR A 502 -6.69 15.77 -0.56
C THR A 502 -7.19 15.23 -1.90
N MET A 503 -8.31 14.49 -1.90
CA MET A 503 -8.95 14.01 -3.13
C MET A 503 -9.49 15.17 -3.97
N LEU A 504 -10.14 16.18 -3.36
CA LEU A 504 -10.59 17.38 -4.07
C LEU A 504 -9.43 18.17 -4.65
N HIS A 505 -8.34 18.34 -3.89
CA HIS A 505 -7.11 18.96 -4.38
C HIS A 505 -6.60 18.27 -5.65
N TRP A 506 -6.52 16.94 -5.63
CA TRP A 506 -6.14 16.16 -6.81
C TRP A 506 -7.09 16.38 -7.99
N LEU A 507 -8.41 16.26 -7.79
CA LEU A 507 -9.39 16.40 -8.87
C LEU A 507 -9.36 17.79 -9.51
N VAL A 508 -9.24 18.86 -8.70
CA VAL A 508 -9.13 20.23 -9.20
C VAL A 508 -7.84 20.42 -10.01
N GLN A 509 -6.72 19.85 -9.56
CA GLN A 509 -5.48 19.88 -10.34
C GLN A 509 -5.59 19.12 -11.67
N GLN A 510 -6.22 17.94 -11.67
CA GLN A 510 -6.42 17.16 -12.90
C GLN A 510 -7.37 17.87 -13.88
N ALA A 511 -8.40 18.54 -13.38
CA ALA A 511 -9.29 19.36 -14.20
C ALA A 511 -8.55 20.54 -14.84
N LEU A 512 -7.71 21.25 -14.07
CA LEU A 512 -6.89 22.36 -14.58
C LEU A 512 -5.89 21.87 -15.64
N ALA A 513 -5.20 20.74 -15.39
CA ALA A 513 -4.27 20.15 -16.35
C ALA A 513 -4.95 19.71 -17.65
N ALA A 514 -6.23 19.36 -17.60
CA ALA A 514 -7.06 19.05 -18.76
C ALA A 514 -7.66 20.30 -19.45
N GLY A 515 -7.34 21.51 -19.00
CA GLY A 515 -7.79 22.77 -19.60
C GLY A 515 -9.17 23.25 -19.15
N ALA A 516 -9.75 22.68 -18.09
CA ALA A 516 -11.03 23.16 -17.57
C ALA A 516 -10.85 24.41 -16.69
N HIS A 517 -11.76 25.38 -16.85
CA HIS A 517 -11.85 26.62 -16.07
C HIS A 517 -12.76 26.49 -14.83
N GLU A 518 -13.65 25.50 -14.84
CA GLU A 518 -14.56 25.21 -13.72
C GLU A 518 -14.61 23.71 -13.42
N VAL A 519 -14.73 23.38 -12.14
CA VAL A 519 -15.05 22.04 -11.63
C VAL A 519 -16.44 22.08 -11.00
N VAL A 520 -17.31 21.17 -11.44
CA VAL A 520 -18.68 21.05 -10.95
C VAL A 520 -18.88 19.68 -10.30
N ALA A 521 -19.47 19.66 -9.11
CA ALA A 521 -19.97 18.44 -8.48
C ALA A 521 -21.48 18.55 -8.28
N GLU A 522 -22.19 17.49 -8.64
CA GLU A 522 -23.65 17.40 -8.50
C GLU A 522 -24.01 16.30 -7.51
N TYR A 523 -24.54 16.70 -6.36
CA TYR A 523 -24.96 15.80 -5.31
C TYR A 523 -26.34 15.19 -5.61
N GLN A 524 -26.44 13.86 -5.57
CA GLN A 524 -27.71 13.14 -5.68
C GLN A 524 -28.18 12.68 -4.28
N PRO A 525 -29.29 13.24 -3.75
CA PRO A 525 -29.74 12.91 -2.40
C PRO A 525 -30.25 11.48 -2.27
N THR A 526 -29.85 10.80 -1.20
CA THR A 526 -30.39 9.50 -0.75
C THR A 526 -30.61 9.53 0.77
N PRO A 527 -31.37 8.57 1.35
CA PRO A 527 -31.52 8.49 2.79
C PRO A 527 -30.20 8.32 3.57
N LYS A 528 -29.16 7.77 2.94
CA LYS A 528 -27.92 7.35 3.62
C LYS A 528 -26.71 8.26 3.38
N ASN A 529 -26.70 9.12 2.36
CA ASN A 529 -25.52 9.92 1.97
C ASN A 529 -25.50 11.37 2.50
N LYS A 530 -26.27 11.68 3.56
CA LYS A 530 -26.28 13.02 4.19
C LYS A 530 -24.89 13.50 4.62
N LEU A 531 -24.03 12.58 5.04
CA LEU A 531 -22.65 12.87 5.44
C LEU A 531 -21.82 13.46 4.30
N CYS A 532 -22.06 13.00 3.07
CA CYS A 532 -21.46 13.55 1.85
C CYS A 532 -21.84 15.02 1.66
N LEU A 533 -23.13 15.34 1.79
CA LEU A 533 -23.61 16.72 1.66
C LEU A 533 -22.96 17.66 2.69
N GLU A 534 -22.86 17.24 3.94
CA GLU A 534 -22.21 18.02 5.01
C GLU A 534 -20.73 18.32 4.71
N PHE A 535 -20.02 17.37 4.09
CA PHE A 535 -18.67 17.60 3.61
C PHE A 535 -18.64 18.64 2.48
N TRP A 536 -19.48 18.49 1.45
CA TRP A 536 -19.49 19.40 0.31
C TRP A 536 -19.82 20.84 0.70
N LYS A 537 -20.74 21.05 1.65
CA LYS A 537 -21.02 22.38 2.23
C LYS A 537 -19.81 23.03 2.89
N LYS A 538 -18.89 22.22 3.44
CA LYS A 538 -17.67 22.66 4.13
C LYS A 538 -16.42 22.56 3.25
N SER A 539 -16.57 22.15 1.99
CA SER A 539 -15.45 21.91 1.07
C SER A 539 -14.80 23.20 0.56
N GLY A 540 -15.50 24.35 0.65
CA GLY A 540 -15.08 25.61 0.05
C GLY A 540 -15.57 25.82 -1.38
N PHE A 541 -16.18 24.80 -2.03
CA PHE A 541 -16.88 25.00 -3.30
C PHE A 541 -18.05 25.97 -3.11
N GLN A 542 -18.21 26.88 -4.06
CA GLN A 542 -19.36 27.78 -4.10
C GLN A 542 -20.61 26.99 -4.45
N SER A 543 -21.71 27.28 -3.79
CA SER A 543 -22.99 26.59 -4.03
C SER A 543 -24.11 27.62 -3.91
N SER A 544 -25.08 27.53 -4.83
CA SER A 544 -26.34 28.25 -4.76
C SER A 544 -27.45 27.43 -4.09
N ASP A 545 -27.29 26.10 -4.05
CA ASP A 545 -28.22 25.14 -3.46
C ASP A 545 -27.49 23.87 -2.95
N ASP A 546 -28.21 23.00 -2.24
CA ASP A 546 -27.68 21.75 -1.68
C ASP A 546 -27.42 20.65 -2.75
N ARG A 547 -27.44 20.99 -4.05
CA ARG A 547 -27.28 20.02 -5.15
C ARG A 547 -26.07 20.30 -6.03
N ARG A 548 -25.68 21.55 -6.23
CA ARG A 548 -24.60 21.89 -7.16
C ARG A 548 -23.49 22.70 -6.48
N PHE A 549 -22.27 22.20 -6.60
CA PHE A 549 -21.06 22.79 -6.05
C PHE A 549 -20.10 23.14 -7.19
N LEU A 550 -19.58 24.36 -7.20
CA LEU A 550 -18.69 24.89 -8.23
C LEU A 550 -17.37 25.38 -7.63
N TRP A 551 -16.29 25.11 -8.36
CA TRP A 551 -14.97 25.64 -8.07
C TRP A 551 -14.35 26.21 -9.33
N ASN A 552 -13.84 27.44 -9.24
CA ASN A 552 -13.08 28.07 -10.31
C ASN A 552 -11.64 27.55 -10.26
N THR A 553 -11.16 26.89 -11.32
CA THR A 553 -9.81 26.31 -11.34
C THR A 553 -8.68 27.34 -11.37
N GLY A 554 -9.00 28.62 -11.62
CA GLY A 554 -8.10 29.75 -11.39
C GLY A 554 -7.78 29.99 -9.91
N LEU A 555 -8.57 29.43 -8.98
CA LEU A 555 -8.29 29.41 -7.55
C LEU A 555 -7.66 28.06 -7.17
N LYS A 556 -6.54 28.10 -6.43
CA LYS A 556 -5.88 26.89 -5.93
C LYS A 556 -6.73 26.27 -4.80
N TYR A 557 -7.14 25.01 -4.97
CA TYR A 557 -7.77 24.27 -3.88
C TYR A 557 -6.71 23.89 -2.82
N PRO A 558 -6.93 24.16 -1.52
CA PRO A 558 -5.91 23.96 -0.49
C PRO A 558 -5.54 22.48 -0.31
N MET A 559 -4.24 22.20 -0.24
CA MET A 559 -3.71 20.89 0.14
C MET A 559 -3.45 20.90 1.66
N PRO A 560 -3.91 19.90 2.43
CA PRO A 560 -3.59 19.83 3.85
C PRO A 560 -2.08 19.64 4.10
N ASP A 561 -1.46 20.54 4.87
CA ASP A 561 0.00 20.58 5.11
C ASP A 561 0.60 19.35 5.82
N TYR A 562 -0.24 18.46 6.34
CA TYR A 562 0.12 17.27 7.11
C TYR A 562 -0.29 15.95 6.42
N VAL A 563 -0.76 16.01 5.17
CA VAL A 563 -1.03 14.83 4.35
C VAL A 563 0.00 14.74 3.23
N GLN A 564 0.69 13.62 3.13
CA GLN A 564 1.62 13.34 2.04
C GLN A 564 0.87 12.68 0.88
N LEU A 565 0.67 13.42 -0.22
CA LEU A 565 0.10 12.88 -1.46
C LEU A 565 1.20 12.20 -2.30
N VAL A 566 1.03 10.92 -2.64
CA VAL A 566 1.98 10.12 -3.43
C VAL A 566 1.35 9.77 -4.78
N THR A 567 2.01 10.10 -5.89
CA THR A 567 1.53 9.81 -7.26
C THR A 567 2.33 8.69 -7.92
N GLY A 568 1.68 7.87 -8.75
CA GLY A 568 2.24 6.64 -9.36
C GLY A 568 3.35 6.81 -10.40
N SER A 569 4.02 7.96 -10.47
CA SER A 569 5.12 8.22 -11.41
C SER A 569 6.25 8.97 -10.70
N GLY A 570 7.10 8.24 -9.96
CA GLY A 570 8.48 8.61 -9.62
C GLY A 570 8.80 10.09 -9.33
N GLN A 571 7.89 10.86 -8.72
CA GLN A 571 8.11 12.27 -8.43
C GLN A 571 8.47 12.44 -6.96
N THR A 572 9.56 13.19 -6.77
CA THR A 572 10.32 13.35 -5.54
C THR A 572 9.44 13.60 -4.32
N THR A 573 9.58 12.74 -3.32
CA THR A 573 9.14 13.00 -1.95
C THR A 573 9.84 14.26 -1.43
N VAL A 574 9.12 15.37 -1.28
CA VAL A 574 9.57 16.45 -0.39
C VAL A 574 9.41 15.92 1.02
N ARG A 575 10.52 15.65 1.69
CA ARG A 575 10.52 15.09 3.05
C ARG A 575 10.15 16.21 4.05
N PRO A 576 9.21 15.98 4.99
CA PRO A 576 8.68 17.04 5.83
C PRO A 576 9.63 17.47 6.96
N VAL A 577 10.66 16.68 7.28
CA VAL A 577 11.57 16.93 8.41
C VAL A 577 13.02 16.74 7.97
N ILE A 578 13.88 17.69 8.34
CA ILE A 578 15.33 17.56 8.21
C ILE A 578 15.88 16.94 9.49
N GLU A 579 16.58 15.83 9.33
CA GLU A 579 17.21 15.09 10.42
C GLU A 579 18.72 14.98 10.20
N VAL A 580 19.49 15.30 11.23
CA VAL A 580 20.95 15.11 11.21
C VAL A 580 21.25 13.61 11.07
N GLY A 581 22.17 13.27 10.17
CA GLY A 581 22.53 11.91 9.82
C GLY A 581 21.79 11.35 8.60
N GLN A 582 20.76 12.04 8.11
CA GLN A 582 20.04 11.64 6.90
C GLN A 582 20.95 11.68 5.66
N SER A 583 20.92 10.64 4.83
CA SER A 583 21.73 10.54 3.61
C SER A 583 20.90 10.34 2.35
N ALA A 584 21.45 10.77 1.21
CA ALA A 584 20.91 10.53 -0.13
C ALA A 584 22.06 10.27 -1.11
N GLU A 585 21.76 9.56 -2.19
CA GLU A 585 22.75 9.24 -3.22
C GLU A 585 22.14 9.26 -4.62
N ILE A 586 23.01 9.48 -5.61
CA ILE A 586 22.65 9.43 -7.02
C ILE A 586 23.81 8.84 -7.84
N ASN A 587 23.47 7.93 -8.74
CA ASN A 587 24.39 7.37 -9.72
C ASN A 587 24.43 8.26 -10.95
N LEU A 588 25.62 8.54 -11.47
CA LEU A 588 25.79 9.33 -12.68
C LEU A 588 26.95 8.81 -13.54
N VAL A 589 26.88 9.09 -14.84
CA VAL A 589 27.94 8.84 -15.83
C VAL A 589 28.08 10.09 -16.67
N ILE A 590 29.26 10.72 -16.66
CA ILE A 590 29.51 11.95 -17.43
C ILE A 590 30.16 11.56 -18.74
N SER A 591 29.36 11.59 -19.81
CA SER A 591 29.82 11.25 -21.15
C SER A 591 30.53 12.41 -21.85
N GLY A 592 31.16 12.12 -22.98
CA GLY A 592 31.68 13.17 -23.87
C GLY A 592 30.61 14.16 -24.37
N GLU A 593 29.34 13.76 -24.46
CA GLU A 593 28.24 14.68 -24.80
C GLU A 593 27.91 15.60 -23.62
N THR A 594 27.82 15.05 -22.41
CA THR A 594 27.62 15.82 -21.18
C THR A 594 28.71 16.88 -21.01
N MET A 595 29.97 16.53 -21.33
CA MET A 595 31.08 17.49 -21.33
C MET A 595 30.91 18.60 -22.37
N ARG A 596 30.50 18.27 -23.60
CA ARG A 596 30.22 19.30 -24.63
C ARG A 596 29.10 20.25 -24.20
N GLN A 597 28.04 19.73 -23.60
CA GLN A 597 26.95 20.54 -23.05
C GLN A 597 27.46 21.45 -21.92
N PHE A 598 28.33 20.94 -21.05
CA PHE A 598 28.95 21.73 -19.98
C PHE A 598 29.82 22.87 -20.54
N ILE A 599 30.59 22.62 -21.61
CA ILE A 599 31.37 23.64 -22.32
C ILE A 599 30.43 24.71 -22.91
N ALA A 600 29.35 24.31 -23.57
CA ALA A 600 28.37 25.24 -24.13
C ALA A 600 27.67 26.09 -23.06
N LEU A 601 27.43 25.52 -21.87
CA LEU A 601 26.83 26.20 -20.74
C LEU A 601 27.79 27.19 -20.05
N THR A 602 29.04 26.78 -19.82
CA THR A 602 29.98 27.52 -18.96
C THR A 602 31.03 28.34 -19.71
N GLY A 603 31.19 28.11 -21.02
CA GLY A 603 32.28 28.66 -21.82
C GLY A 603 33.64 28.03 -21.57
N ASP A 604 33.75 27.01 -20.71
CA ASP A 604 35.03 26.42 -20.34
C ASP A 604 35.52 25.37 -21.34
N ALA A 605 36.03 25.83 -22.49
CA ALA A 605 36.63 24.99 -23.53
C ALA A 605 38.12 24.65 -23.29
N SER A 606 38.60 24.62 -22.04
CA SER A 606 40.02 24.39 -21.73
C SER A 606 40.53 23.10 -22.37
N ALA A 607 41.77 23.11 -22.83
CA ALA A 607 42.36 22.01 -23.60
C ALA A 607 42.37 20.66 -22.84
N LEU A 608 42.35 20.68 -21.51
CA LEU A 608 42.22 19.45 -20.70
C LEU A 608 40.86 18.74 -20.86
N HIS A 609 39.84 19.49 -21.27
CA HIS A 609 38.47 19.01 -21.43
C HIS A 609 38.06 18.86 -22.90
N SER A 610 38.74 19.56 -23.82
CA SER A 610 38.34 19.67 -25.23
C SER A 610 39.36 19.11 -26.24
N ASP A 611 40.65 18.97 -25.88
CA ASP A 611 41.72 18.55 -26.79
C ASP A 611 42.35 17.23 -26.31
N PRO A 612 42.00 16.08 -26.94
CA PRO A 612 42.56 14.78 -26.60
C PRO A 612 44.08 14.68 -26.77
N GLU A 613 44.68 15.40 -27.71
CA GLU A 613 46.13 15.38 -27.96
C GLU A 613 46.88 16.16 -26.89
N PHE A 614 46.35 17.31 -26.48
CA PHE A 614 46.88 18.04 -25.34
C PHE A 614 46.74 17.23 -24.05
N ALA A 615 45.55 16.69 -23.79
CA ALA A 615 45.27 15.94 -22.56
C ALA A 615 46.16 14.69 -22.42
N ARG A 616 46.41 13.97 -23.52
CA ARG A 616 47.35 12.82 -23.58
C ARG A 616 48.80 13.18 -23.23
N ARG A 617 49.25 14.41 -23.52
CA ARG A 617 50.60 14.90 -23.18
C ARG A 617 50.75 15.32 -21.72
N THR A 618 49.65 15.48 -21.00
CA THR A 618 49.68 15.81 -19.58
C THR A 618 49.87 14.57 -18.72
N THR A 619 50.14 14.77 -17.42
CA THR A 619 50.24 13.67 -16.45
C THR A 619 48.96 12.85 -16.29
N TYR A 620 47.83 13.30 -16.84
CA TYR A 620 46.54 12.62 -16.74
C TYR A 620 46.26 11.64 -17.88
N GLY A 621 47.00 11.72 -18.99
CA GLY A 621 46.94 10.74 -20.08
C GLY A 621 45.66 10.72 -20.93
N GLY A 622 44.69 11.60 -20.68
CA GLY A 622 43.43 11.63 -21.40
C GLY A 622 42.56 12.83 -20.99
N LEU A 623 41.44 13.02 -21.69
CA LEU A 623 40.47 14.07 -21.37
C LEU A 623 39.96 13.90 -19.93
N LEU A 624 39.75 15.03 -19.26
CA LEU A 624 39.18 15.06 -17.92
C LEU A 624 37.80 15.69 -17.93
N VAL A 625 36.93 15.24 -17.04
CA VAL A 625 35.68 15.93 -16.71
C VAL A 625 36.01 17.21 -15.92
N HIS A 626 35.29 18.31 -16.19
CA HIS A 626 35.40 19.54 -15.42
C HIS A 626 35.05 19.28 -13.95
N GLY A 627 35.95 19.62 -13.02
CA GLY A 627 35.76 19.27 -11.59
C GLY A 627 34.43 19.77 -11.00
N MET A 628 33.94 20.93 -11.44
CA MET A 628 32.67 21.48 -10.97
C MET A 628 31.41 20.82 -11.58
N CYS A 629 31.53 20.07 -12.67
CA CYS A 629 30.38 19.45 -13.36
C CYS A 629 29.65 18.42 -12.47
N PRO A 630 30.33 17.42 -11.87
CA PRO A 630 29.71 16.50 -10.91
C PRO A 630 29.03 17.15 -9.69
N ILE A 631 29.51 18.33 -9.26
CA ILE A 631 28.97 19.02 -8.08
C ILE A 631 27.56 19.57 -8.35
N MET A 632 27.21 19.86 -9.61
CA MET A 632 25.86 20.32 -9.98
C MET A 632 24.76 19.31 -9.59
N PHE A 633 25.09 18.03 -9.50
CA PHE A 633 24.16 16.95 -9.18
C PHE A 633 23.70 17.00 -7.71
N LEU A 634 24.34 17.80 -6.85
CA LEU A 634 23.80 18.12 -5.52
C LEU A 634 22.39 18.70 -5.59
N SER A 635 22.06 19.43 -6.68
CA SER A 635 20.70 19.95 -6.90
C SER A 635 19.63 18.88 -7.08
N LEU A 636 20.01 17.64 -7.39
CA LEU A 636 19.10 16.52 -7.60
C LEU A 636 18.73 15.81 -6.29
N LEU A 637 19.52 15.99 -5.23
CA LEU A 637 19.27 15.38 -3.93
C LEU A 637 18.08 16.03 -3.20
N ASP A 638 17.27 15.20 -2.52
CA ASP A 638 16.07 15.61 -1.80
C ASP A 638 16.33 15.96 -0.31
N LEU A 639 17.60 16.04 0.11
CA LEU A 639 18.00 16.19 1.53
C LEU A 639 17.55 17.49 2.19
N VAL A 640 17.67 18.60 1.47
CA VAL A 640 17.44 19.95 2.01
C VAL A 640 16.07 20.53 1.64
N GLN A 641 15.18 19.68 1.10
CA GLN A 641 13.87 20.11 0.62
C GLN A 641 12.85 20.09 1.76
N GLN A 642 12.15 21.20 1.99
CA GLN A 642 11.06 21.29 2.97
C GLN A 642 9.80 21.92 2.35
N PRO A 643 8.60 21.42 2.68
CA PRO A 643 7.35 22.01 2.20
C PRO A 643 7.23 23.50 2.57
N GLY A 644 6.83 24.33 1.61
CA GLY A 644 6.64 25.78 1.83
C GLY A 644 7.93 26.57 2.03
N ARG A 645 9.09 25.98 1.71
CA ARG A 645 10.40 26.61 1.83
C ARG A 645 11.23 26.39 0.58
N ARG A 646 12.15 27.33 0.34
CA ARG A 646 13.15 27.23 -0.71
C ARG A 646 14.53 27.08 -0.06
N ALA A 647 15.32 26.15 -0.56
CA ALA A 647 16.71 25.96 -0.10
C ALA A 647 17.62 26.97 -0.80
N MET A 648 18.10 27.96 -0.07
CA MET A 648 18.97 29.02 -0.57
C MET A 648 20.43 28.60 -0.40
N PHE A 649 21.19 28.57 -1.50
CA PHE A 649 22.57 28.09 -1.49
C PHE A 649 23.49 29.08 -0.77
N ARG A 650 24.22 28.64 0.27
CA ARG A 650 24.98 29.54 1.15
C ARG A 650 26.48 29.35 1.04
N GLN A 651 26.95 28.11 0.97
CA GLN A 651 28.38 27.81 0.92
C GLN A 651 28.64 26.54 0.12
N LEU A 652 29.78 26.52 -0.57
CA LEU A 652 30.39 25.34 -1.15
C LEU A 652 31.86 25.28 -0.74
N LYS A 653 32.31 24.12 -0.25
CA LYS A 653 33.72 23.75 -0.13
C LYS A 653 33.90 22.42 -0.86
N ALA A 654 34.84 22.34 -1.79
CA ALA A 654 35.09 21.12 -2.55
C ALA A 654 36.58 20.87 -2.72
N ASN A 655 37.02 19.64 -2.47
CA ASN A 655 38.36 19.13 -2.66
C ASN A 655 38.36 18.15 -3.83
N PHE A 656 39.22 18.39 -4.82
CA PHE A 656 39.36 17.54 -6.00
C PHE A 656 40.57 16.62 -5.81
N ASN A 657 40.32 15.44 -5.26
CA ASN A 657 41.37 14.51 -4.83
C ASN A 657 41.99 13.75 -5.99
N ARG A 658 41.18 13.38 -6.99
CA ARG A 658 41.58 12.58 -8.15
C ARG A 658 40.86 13.06 -9.41
N PRO A 659 41.49 12.89 -10.60
CA PRO A 659 40.82 13.17 -11.86
C PRO A 659 39.60 12.27 -12.07
N ILE A 660 38.60 12.80 -12.77
CA ILE A 660 37.44 12.06 -13.24
C ILE A 660 37.55 11.98 -14.77
N TYR A 661 37.45 10.77 -15.32
CA TYR A 661 37.52 10.54 -16.76
C TYR A 661 36.12 10.43 -17.37
N PRO A 662 35.96 10.73 -18.67
CA PRO A 662 34.71 10.49 -19.38
C PRO A 662 34.25 9.04 -19.23
N ASP A 663 32.95 8.86 -19.06
CA ASP A 663 32.28 7.56 -18.92
C ASP A 663 32.64 6.77 -17.64
N ASP A 664 33.37 7.37 -16.69
CA ASP A 664 33.56 6.78 -15.36
C ASP A 664 32.18 6.56 -14.68
N PRO A 665 31.94 5.37 -14.08
CA PRO A 665 30.74 5.13 -13.31
C PRO A 665 30.88 5.78 -11.93
N LEU A 666 30.12 6.84 -11.69
CA LEU A 666 30.20 7.61 -10.44
C LEU A 666 29.00 7.38 -9.53
N ILE A 667 29.21 7.60 -8.24
CA ILE A 667 28.16 7.76 -7.23
C ILE A 667 28.43 9.03 -6.44
N LEU A 668 27.45 9.94 -6.40
CA LEU A 668 27.43 11.10 -5.52
C LEU A 668 26.60 10.74 -4.29
N GLN A 669 27.20 10.82 -3.12
CA GLN A 669 26.54 10.59 -1.84
C GLN A 669 26.64 11.85 -0.99
N ALA A 670 25.57 12.19 -0.27
CA ALA A 670 25.61 13.27 0.68
C ALA A 670 24.85 12.92 1.96
N ARG A 671 25.22 13.56 3.05
CA ARG A 671 24.62 13.36 4.37
C ARG A 671 24.52 14.69 5.12
N ILE A 672 23.39 14.90 5.79
CA ILE A 672 23.17 16.06 6.66
C ILE A 672 24.04 15.92 7.90
N THR A 673 24.99 16.83 8.08
CA THR A 673 25.90 16.86 9.24
C THR A 673 25.39 17.75 10.35
N GLU A 674 24.74 18.85 9.98
CA GLU A 674 24.26 19.84 10.93
C GLU A 674 22.95 20.48 10.46
N TYR A 675 22.07 20.79 11.41
CA TYR A 675 20.88 21.59 11.17
C TYR A 675 20.67 22.59 12.31
N ILE A 676 20.99 23.86 12.06
CA ILE A 676 20.85 24.94 13.03
C ILE A 676 19.45 25.54 12.89
N ARG A 677 18.55 25.22 13.83
CA ARG A 677 17.11 25.51 13.72
C ARG A 677 16.79 27.01 13.76
N GLU A 678 17.57 27.78 14.52
CA GLU A 678 17.38 29.22 14.75
C GLU A 678 17.52 30.02 13.46
N VAL A 679 18.56 29.72 12.69
CA VAL A 679 18.85 30.34 11.39
C VAL A 679 18.37 29.49 10.20
N ARG A 680 17.90 28.27 10.47
CA ARG A 680 17.42 27.28 9.49
C ARG A 680 18.48 26.96 8.43
N GLU A 681 19.72 26.84 8.91
CA GLU A 681 20.86 26.49 8.09
C GLU A 681 21.10 24.98 8.17
N VAL A 682 21.25 24.35 7.02
CA VAL A 682 21.47 22.93 6.85
C VAL A 682 22.83 22.75 6.21
N GLU A 683 23.68 21.96 6.84
CA GLU A 683 24.97 21.58 6.31
C GLU A 683 24.92 20.13 5.82
N ILE A 684 25.44 19.88 4.62
CA ILE A 684 25.62 18.55 4.07
C ILE A 684 27.09 18.32 3.73
N GLU A 685 27.62 17.18 4.15
CA GLU A 685 28.86 16.63 3.59
C GLU A 685 28.51 15.82 2.35
N PHE A 686 29.32 15.92 1.30
CA PHE A 686 29.16 15.12 0.09
C PHE A 686 30.47 14.49 -0.37
N GLN A 687 30.36 13.36 -1.05
CA GLN A 687 31.45 12.60 -1.63
C GLN A 687 31.05 12.07 -3.01
N ILE A 688 31.94 12.21 -3.98
CA ILE A 688 31.83 11.62 -5.31
C ILE A 688 32.89 10.54 -5.41
N ARG A 689 32.45 9.31 -5.64
CA ARG A 689 33.31 8.13 -5.66
C ARG A 689 33.17 7.38 -6.98
N HIS A 690 34.26 6.75 -7.40
CA HIS A 690 34.20 5.81 -8.51
C HIS A 690 33.47 4.54 -8.04
N ARG A 691 32.32 4.21 -8.65
CA ARG A 691 31.42 3.14 -8.19
C ARG A 691 32.08 1.76 -8.19
N THR A 692 32.92 1.47 -9.17
CA THR A 692 33.62 0.17 -9.28
C THR A 692 34.83 0.05 -8.35
N THR A 693 35.69 1.06 -8.26
CA THR A 693 36.95 0.99 -7.50
C THR A 693 36.81 1.46 -6.05
N GLY A 694 35.72 2.18 -5.73
CA GLY A 694 35.49 2.79 -4.42
C GLY A 694 36.38 4.00 -4.10
N GLN A 695 37.17 4.49 -5.06
CA GLN A 695 38.08 5.61 -4.84
C GLN A 695 37.32 6.93 -4.66
N ASP A 696 37.70 7.70 -3.64
CA ASP A 696 37.21 9.07 -3.43
C ASP A 696 37.83 10.01 -4.47
N LEU A 697 36.99 10.62 -5.29
CA LEU A 697 37.40 11.51 -6.38
C LEU A 697 37.24 12.97 -5.99
N THR A 698 36.12 13.30 -5.33
CA THR A 698 35.83 14.64 -4.82
C THR A 698 35.10 14.51 -3.49
N ASP A 699 35.46 15.32 -2.50
CA ASP A 699 34.70 15.46 -1.25
C ASP A 699 34.47 16.93 -0.96
N GLY A 700 33.50 17.21 -0.11
CA GLY A 700 33.18 18.58 0.23
C GLY A 700 32.01 18.74 1.16
N LEU A 701 31.64 20.00 1.30
CA LEU A 701 30.56 20.48 2.16
C LEU A 701 29.75 21.52 1.40
N ALA A 702 28.43 21.43 1.51
CA ALA A 702 27.52 22.44 1.02
C ALA A 702 26.57 22.87 2.15
N ALA A 703 26.33 24.18 2.26
CA ALA A 703 25.41 24.74 3.25
C ALA A 703 24.25 25.45 2.55
N TYR A 704 23.05 25.33 3.14
CA TYR A 704 21.81 25.88 2.62
C TYR A 704 21.03 26.58 3.73
N VAL A 705 20.39 27.70 3.44
CA VAL A 705 19.45 28.37 4.35
C VAL A 705 18.03 28.15 3.85
N LEU A 706 17.13 27.68 4.72
CA LEU A 706 15.75 27.37 4.35
C LEU A 706 14.81 28.56 4.58
N GLU A 707 14.62 29.34 3.53
CA GLU A 707 13.75 30.52 3.57
C GLU A 707 12.28 30.16 3.39
N LYS A 708 11.39 30.86 4.12
CA LYS A 708 9.94 30.71 3.91
C LYS A 708 9.58 31.34 2.57
N THR A 709 8.84 30.62 1.75
CA THR A 709 8.32 31.17 0.51
C THR A 709 7.12 32.07 0.86
N SER A 710 7.32 33.39 0.89
CA SER A 710 6.28 34.39 1.20
C SER A 710 5.41 34.77 0.01
N GLN A 711 5.61 34.14 -1.14
CA GLN A 711 4.86 34.41 -2.36
C GLN A 711 4.07 33.17 -2.78
N ASP A 712 2.78 33.43 -3.03
CA ASP A 712 1.91 32.68 -3.90
C ASP A 712 2.70 32.03 -5.06
N THR A 713 2.94 30.72 -4.99
CA THR A 713 3.49 29.93 -6.12
C THR A 713 2.60 29.95 -7.37
N THR A 714 1.46 30.64 -7.30
CA THR A 714 0.48 30.91 -8.37
C THR A 714 0.97 31.87 -9.46
N LEU A 715 2.15 32.47 -9.31
CA LEU A 715 2.86 33.11 -10.43
C LEU A 715 4.17 32.39 -10.70
N LEU A 716 4.09 31.17 -11.24
CA LEU A 716 5.16 30.67 -12.10
C LEU A 716 5.27 31.66 -13.26
N MET A 717 6.17 32.65 -13.14
CA MET A 717 6.50 33.48 -14.29
C MET A 717 6.94 32.54 -15.41
N ALA A 718 6.25 32.62 -16.55
CA ALA A 718 6.61 31.86 -17.73
C ALA A 718 8.10 32.12 -18.04
N PRO A 719 8.85 31.09 -18.48
CA PRO A 719 10.26 31.25 -18.83
C PRO A 719 10.45 32.45 -19.75
N LYS A 720 11.28 33.42 -19.39
CA LYS A 720 11.44 34.66 -20.18
C LYS A 720 12.36 34.48 -21.41
N GLY A 721 12.73 33.24 -21.74
CA GLY A 721 13.75 32.95 -22.77
C GLY A 721 15.14 33.43 -22.35
N GLY A 722 16.11 33.44 -23.27
CA GLY A 722 17.48 33.90 -23.02
C GLY A 722 18.54 33.03 -23.69
N THR A 723 19.81 33.33 -23.44
CA THR A 723 20.95 32.53 -23.93
C THR A 723 21.20 31.34 -23.00
N PRO A 724 21.45 30.13 -23.52
CA PRO A 724 21.81 29.00 -22.67
C PRO A 724 23.18 29.18 -22.00
N ALA A 725 24.14 29.83 -22.67
CA ALA A 725 25.45 30.12 -22.10
C ALA A 725 25.36 31.09 -20.91
N LEU A 726 26.11 30.79 -19.84
CA LEU A 726 26.28 31.62 -18.65
C LEU A 726 27.18 32.83 -18.95
N VAL A 727 28.37 32.57 -19.50
CA VAL A 727 29.36 33.61 -19.79
C VAL A 727 28.95 34.40 -21.03
N THR A 728 28.95 35.72 -20.92
CA THR A 728 28.59 36.62 -22.03
C THR A 728 29.81 37.12 -22.80
N ASP A 729 30.99 37.03 -22.20
CA ASP A 729 32.26 37.39 -22.84
C ASP A 729 32.74 36.27 -23.76
N THR A 730 33.52 36.62 -24.79
CA THR A 730 34.31 35.62 -25.53
C THR A 730 35.56 35.30 -24.73
N LEU A 731 35.63 34.09 -24.17
CA LEU A 731 36.79 33.61 -23.42
C LEU A 731 37.77 32.89 -24.33
N GLU A 732 39.01 33.36 -24.36
CA GLU A 732 40.14 32.62 -24.93
C GLU A 732 40.99 32.04 -23.79
N SER A 733 41.24 30.73 -23.84
CA SER A 733 42.01 30.05 -22.80
C SER A 733 43.46 30.56 -22.77
N ARG A 734 43.84 31.20 -21.67
CA ARG A 734 45.19 31.74 -21.51
C ARG A 734 46.21 30.61 -21.26
N PRO A 735 47.32 30.54 -22.01
CA PRO A 735 48.35 29.52 -21.79
C PRO A 735 49.36 29.95 -20.72
N LEU A 736 48.93 30.26 -19.49
CA LEU A 736 49.84 30.82 -18.46
C LEU A 736 50.61 29.72 -17.74
N THR A 737 51.93 29.72 -17.89
CA THR A 737 52.82 28.94 -17.04
C THR A 737 52.98 29.60 -15.67
N LEU A 738 53.44 28.86 -14.66
CA LEU A 738 53.45 29.36 -13.27
C LEU A 738 54.29 30.64 -13.09
N ASP A 739 55.41 30.77 -13.80
CA ASP A 739 56.29 31.93 -13.82
C ASP A 739 55.63 33.19 -14.40
N GLN A 740 54.60 33.03 -15.22
CA GLN A 740 53.83 34.11 -15.84
C GLN A 740 52.67 34.60 -14.94
N ILE A 741 52.48 34.01 -13.76
CA ILE A 741 51.38 34.32 -12.85
C ILE A 741 51.96 35.01 -11.59
N PRO A 742 52.19 36.33 -11.62
CA PRO A 742 52.68 37.04 -10.44
C PRO A 742 51.58 37.20 -9.38
N ARG A 743 52.01 37.35 -8.11
CA ARG A 743 51.11 37.78 -7.04
C ARG A 743 50.48 39.12 -7.42
N GLY A 744 49.17 39.20 -7.26
CA GLY A 744 48.37 40.38 -7.59
C GLY A 744 47.81 40.40 -9.01
N MET A 745 48.12 39.42 -9.87
CA MET A 745 47.47 39.28 -11.17
C MET A 745 45.96 39.13 -10.99
N GLU A 746 45.20 39.85 -11.80
CA GLU A 746 43.74 39.84 -11.80
C GLU A 746 43.20 39.32 -13.13
N ALA A 747 42.07 38.62 -13.07
CA ALA A 747 41.28 38.25 -14.23
C ALA A 747 39.80 38.16 -13.85
N GLY A 748 38.92 38.18 -14.84
CA GLY A 748 37.50 38.04 -14.63
C GLY A 748 36.73 38.07 -15.94
N PHE A 749 35.43 37.83 -15.84
CA PHE A 749 34.51 37.79 -16.96
C PHE A 749 33.07 38.07 -16.52
N ASN A 750 32.26 38.53 -17.46
CA ASN A 750 30.84 38.81 -17.26
C ASN A 750 30.00 37.57 -17.56
N PHE A 751 28.92 37.41 -16.80
CA PHE A 751 27.97 36.33 -16.99
C PHE A 751 26.54 36.77 -16.65
N VAL A 752 25.57 36.05 -17.19
CA VAL A 752 24.14 36.20 -16.90
C VAL A 752 23.52 34.81 -16.77
N ILE A 753 22.56 34.66 -15.85
CA ILE A 753 21.81 33.41 -15.69
C ILE A 753 20.40 33.64 -16.23
N THR A 754 19.99 32.85 -17.23
CA THR A 754 18.64 32.96 -17.82
C THR A 754 17.86 31.66 -17.63
N ASP A 755 16.54 31.68 -17.87
CA ASP A 755 15.76 30.43 -17.88
C ASP A 755 16.28 29.41 -18.92
N ALA A 756 16.88 29.87 -20.03
CA ALA A 756 17.53 28.98 -20.99
C ALA A 756 18.80 28.34 -20.42
N SER A 757 19.55 29.05 -19.58
CA SER A 757 20.71 28.49 -18.87
C SER A 757 20.30 27.41 -17.87
N LEU A 758 19.21 27.61 -17.13
CA LEU A 758 18.66 26.59 -16.23
C LEU A 758 18.16 25.36 -17.00
N LEU A 759 17.48 25.55 -18.12
CA LEU A 759 17.00 24.44 -18.94
C LEU A 759 18.17 23.62 -19.51
N ALA A 760 19.18 24.29 -20.08
CA ALA A 760 20.39 23.62 -20.59
C ALA A 760 21.12 22.84 -19.48
N ALA A 761 21.19 23.38 -18.27
CA ALA A 761 21.73 22.67 -17.11
C ALA A 761 20.90 21.44 -16.73
N TYR A 762 19.57 21.56 -16.75
CA TYR A 762 18.68 20.43 -16.44
C TYR A 762 18.78 19.31 -17.47
N GLU A 763 18.87 19.65 -18.76
CA GLU A 763 19.08 18.68 -19.85
C GLU A 763 20.43 17.97 -19.73
N LEU A 764 21.49 18.71 -19.37
CA LEU A 764 22.81 18.14 -19.07
C LEU A 764 22.74 17.13 -17.93
N LEU A 765 22.07 17.48 -16.82
CA LEU A 765 21.89 16.59 -15.68
C LEU A 765 21.11 15.34 -16.07
N ALA A 766 20.03 15.49 -16.86
CA ALA A 766 19.20 14.39 -17.32
C ALA A 766 19.96 13.42 -18.25
N GLY A 767 20.90 13.91 -19.05
CA GLY A 767 21.74 13.08 -19.93
C GLY A 767 22.78 12.24 -19.19
N ALA A 768 23.00 12.48 -17.90
CA ALA A 768 24.04 11.84 -17.10
C ALA A 768 23.50 10.91 -15.99
N VAL A 769 22.17 10.77 -15.86
CA VAL A 769 21.52 9.87 -14.89
C VAL A 769 20.50 8.96 -15.59
N ASP A 770 20.26 7.77 -15.05
CA ASP A 770 19.32 6.80 -15.65
C ASP A 770 17.86 7.30 -15.64
N SER A 771 17.49 8.02 -14.58
CA SER A 771 16.16 8.63 -14.44
C SER A 771 16.25 9.89 -13.61
N MET A 772 15.55 10.93 -14.07
CA MET A 772 15.50 12.20 -13.35
C MET A 772 14.65 12.06 -12.08
N PRO A 773 15.20 12.34 -10.89
CA PRO A 773 14.47 12.16 -9.64
C PRO A 773 13.43 13.27 -9.40
N VAL A 774 13.46 14.34 -10.19
CA VAL A 774 12.65 15.57 -10.04
C VAL A 774 12.37 16.16 -11.42
N ASP A 775 11.17 16.68 -11.65
CA ASP A 775 10.83 17.39 -12.89
C ASP A 775 11.42 18.81 -12.93
N TYR A 776 11.52 19.41 -14.12
CA TYR A 776 12.15 20.72 -14.33
C TYR A 776 11.54 21.85 -13.50
N GLU A 777 10.20 21.89 -13.40
CA GLU A 777 9.49 22.95 -12.68
C GLU A 777 9.75 22.87 -11.19
N THR A 778 9.73 21.66 -10.64
CA THR A 778 10.08 21.40 -9.24
C THR A 778 11.57 21.67 -8.99
N TRP A 779 12.46 21.21 -9.87
CA TRP A 779 13.91 21.36 -9.74
C TRP A 779 14.34 22.82 -9.72
N ARG A 780 13.85 23.64 -10.66
CA ARG A 780 14.25 25.05 -10.78
C ARG A 780 13.79 25.92 -9.61
N TRP A 781 12.79 25.46 -8.84
CA TRP A 781 12.19 26.21 -7.73
C TRP A 781 12.66 25.78 -6.34
N ARG A 782 12.84 24.48 -6.13
CA ARG A 782 13.07 23.90 -4.79
C ARG A 782 14.41 24.33 -4.18
N CYS A 783 15.40 24.63 -5.02
CA CYS A 783 16.73 25.10 -4.64
C CYS A 783 17.05 26.41 -5.35
N ASP A 784 17.96 27.21 -4.79
CA ASP A 784 18.62 28.30 -5.49
C ASP A 784 19.61 27.77 -6.54
N THR A 785 19.04 27.27 -7.63
CA THR A 785 19.76 26.68 -8.77
C THR A 785 20.61 27.70 -9.50
N ALA A 786 20.25 28.99 -9.48
CA ALA A 786 21.06 30.05 -10.07
C ALA A 786 22.39 30.21 -9.33
N SER A 787 22.37 30.33 -8.01
CA SER A 787 23.61 30.40 -7.21
C SER A 787 24.45 29.13 -7.34
N LEU A 788 23.82 27.93 -7.34
CA LEU A 788 24.54 26.69 -7.58
C LEU A 788 25.21 26.67 -8.96
N LEU A 789 24.51 27.09 -10.03
CA LEU A 789 25.09 27.20 -11.36
C LEU A 789 26.26 28.18 -11.40
N ALA A 790 26.19 29.31 -10.69
CA ALA A 790 27.32 30.23 -10.62
C ALA A 790 28.57 29.62 -9.98
N THR A 791 28.45 28.57 -9.15
CA THR A 791 29.63 27.86 -8.62
C THR A 791 30.45 27.21 -9.73
N THR A 792 29.83 26.81 -10.84
CA THR A 792 30.54 26.15 -11.95
C THR A 792 31.52 27.08 -12.63
N LEU A 793 31.30 28.40 -12.55
CA LEU A 793 32.20 29.41 -13.10
C LEU A 793 33.57 29.43 -12.41
N ALA A 794 33.71 28.79 -11.24
CA ALA A 794 35.02 28.53 -10.64
C ALA A 794 35.91 27.66 -11.54
N SER A 795 35.35 26.65 -12.23
CA SER A 795 36.13 25.88 -13.21
C SER A 795 36.47 26.74 -14.42
N THR A 796 35.52 27.53 -14.92
CA THR A 796 35.76 28.48 -16.03
C THR A 796 36.89 29.45 -15.72
N PHE A 797 36.93 30.03 -14.51
CA PHE A 797 38.02 30.91 -14.10
C PHE A 797 39.37 30.20 -14.13
N VAL A 798 39.43 28.95 -13.68
CA VAL A 798 40.68 28.16 -13.70
C VAL A 798 41.07 27.75 -15.12
N GLY A 799 40.14 27.26 -15.93
CA GLY A 799 40.37 26.71 -17.27
C GLY A 799 40.56 27.76 -18.36
N GLN A 800 39.99 28.96 -18.19
CA GLN A 800 40.06 30.03 -19.19
C GLN A 800 40.94 31.21 -18.76
N CYS A 801 40.90 31.60 -17.48
CA CYS A 801 41.53 32.84 -17.03
C CYS A 801 42.90 32.60 -16.39
N ILE A 802 42.92 32.05 -15.18
CA ILE A 802 44.14 31.84 -14.39
C ILE A 802 44.02 30.49 -13.69
N PRO A 803 44.85 29.49 -14.02
CA PRO A 803 46.00 29.53 -14.95
C PRO A 803 45.64 29.41 -16.46
N GLY A 804 44.37 29.16 -16.79
CA GLY A 804 43.92 28.86 -18.15
C GLY A 804 44.21 27.42 -18.55
N ARG A 805 44.75 27.16 -19.76
CA ARG A 805 44.83 25.78 -20.33
C ARG A 805 45.65 24.78 -19.51
N TYR A 806 46.55 25.26 -18.65
CA TYR A 806 47.39 24.44 -17.77
C TYR A 806 46.78 24.27 -16.38
N GLY A 807 45.63 24.88 -16.14
CA GLY A 807 44.97 24.93 -14.84
C GLY A 807 44.23 23.65 -14.49
N THR A 808 44.33 23.22 -13.24
CA THR A 808 43.50 22.18 -12.64
C THR A 808 42.97 22.63 -11.30
N CYS A 809 41.69 22.43 -11.00
CA CYS A 809 41.14 22.75 -9.69
C CYS A 809 41.62 21.74 -8.65
N ARG A 810 42.15 22.19 -7.51
CA ARG A 810 42.47 21.35 -6.34
C ARG A 810 41.49 21.55 -5.20
N ASN A 811 41.14 22.80 -4.95
CA ASN A 811 40.17 23.16 -3.92
C ASN A 811 39.41 24.43 -4.33
N VAL A 812 38.11 24.47 -4.05
CA VAL A 812 37.25 25.63 -4.26
C VAL A 812 36.44 25.86 -3.00
N GLU A 813 36.42 27.11 -2.54
CA GLU A 813 35.56 27.55 -1.44
C GLU A 813 34.85 28.82 -1.85
N LEU A 814 33.51 28.80 -1.84
CA LEU A 814 32.66 29.92 -2.20
C LEU A 814 31.59 30.12 -1.13
N THR A 815 31.37 31.37 -0.72
CA THR A 815 30.34 31.77 0.24
C THR A 815 29.44 32.83 -0.38
N PHE A 816 28.15 32.55 -0.45
CA PHE A 816 27.12 33.38 -1.08
C PHE A 816 26.43 34.24 -0.04
N HIS A 817 26.77 35.52 0.06
CA HIS A 817 26.16 36.44 1.03
C HIS A 817 24.71 36.77 0.68
N GLN A 818 24.37 36.69 -0.61
CA GLN A 818 23.02 36.86 -1.15
C GLN A 818 22.81 35.90 -2.34
N PRO A 819 21.59 35.43 -2.59
CA PRO A 819 21.28 34.61 -3.76
C PRO A 819 21.44 35.43 -5.04
N LEU A 820 21.85 34.77 -6.12
CA LEU A 820 21.91 35.40 -7.43
C LEU A 820 20.56 35.35 -8.13
N GLU A 821 20.09 36.52 -8.58
CA GLU A 821 18.88 36.64 -9.38
C GLU A 821 19.15 36.38 -10.87
N LYS A 822 18.19 35.74 -11.54
CA LYS A 822 18.21 35.56 -13.00
C LYS A 822 18.09 36.89 -13.72
N TYR A 823 18.61 36.95 -14.95
CA TYR A 823 18.56 38.11 -15.85
C TYR A 823 19.32 39.36 -15.37
N GLN A 824 20.06 39.26 -14.27
CA GLN A 824 20.97 40.31 -13.82
C GLN A 824 22.38 40.07 -14.37
N PRO A 825 23.10 41.12 -14.79
CA PRO A 825 24.50 41.00 -15.18
C PRO A 825 25.39 40.88 -13.94
N TYR A 826 26.32 39.93 -13.95
CA TYR A 826 27.31 39.76 -12.90
C TYR A 826 28.71 39.72 -13.48
N HIS A 827 29.69 40.07 -12.65
CA HIS A 827 31.11 39.96 -12.95
C HIS A 827 31.79 38.99 -11.99
N PHE A 828 32.32 37.88 -12.51
CA PHE A 828 33.17 36.97 -11.76
C PHE A 828 34.61 37.43 -11.92
N HIS A 829 35.31 37.73 -10.83
CA HIS A 829 36.71 38.16 -10.89
C HIS A 829 37.53 37.55 -9.77
N GLY A 830 38.84 37.53 -9.96
CA GLY A 830 39.77 37.00 -8.98
C GLY A 830 41.14 37.64 -9.05
N ARG A 831 41.81 37.67 -7.90
CA ARG A 831 43.17 38.17 -7.72
C ARG A 831 44.05 37.08 -7.13
N VAL A 832 45.21 36.87 -7.74
CA VAL A 832 46.21 35.93 -7.26
C VAL A 832 46.82 36.43 -5.95
N ASN A 833 46.60 35.70 -4.87
CA ASN A 833 47.17 36.04 -3.56
C ASN A 833 48.49 35.34 -3.28
N TYR A 834 48.67 34.14 -3.83
CA TYR A 834 49.83 33.31 -3.55
C TYR A 834 50.13 32.37 -4.72
N THR A 835 51.41 32.16 -4.98
CA THR A 835 51.92 31.15 -5.93
C THR A 835 53.00 30.32 -5.24
N SER A 836 53.07 29.03 -5.58
CA SER A 836 54.05 28.10 -5.03
C SER A 836 54.66 27.27 -6.14
N ALA A 837 55.96 27.47 -6.37
CA ALA A 837 56.76 26.67 -7.30
C ALA A 837 56.91 25.22 -6.80
N SER A 838 57.08 25.01 -5.50
CA SER A 838 57.28 23.67 -4.91
C SER A 838 56.09 22.74 -5.13
N THR A 839 54.87 23.28 -5.08
CA THR A 839 53.62 22.50 -5.24
C THR A 839 52.96 22.72 -6.60
N MET A 840 53.59 23.52 -7.47
CA MET A 840 53.09 23.98 -8.77
C MET A 840 51.63 24.44 -8.69
N SER A 841 51.36 25.47 -7.89
CA SER A 841 49.99 25.90 -7.62
C SER A 841 49.81 27.40 -7.37
N VAL A 842 48.60 27.89 -7.62
CA VAL A 842 48.15 29.27 -7.46
C VAL A 842 46.93 29.31 -6.55
N ILE A 843 46.87 30.27 -5.63
CA ILE A 843 45.68 30.55 -4.82
C ILE A 843 45.17 31.94 -5.19
N SER A 844 43.95 31.99 -5.69
CA SER A 844 43.25 33.21 -6.07
C SER A 844 42.11 33.49 -5.10
N GLN A 845 42.00 34.72 -4.61
CA GLN A 845 40.77 35.20 -3.98
C GLN A 845 39.81 35.62 -5.09
N VAL A 846 38.59 35.10 -5.06
CA VAL A 846 37.57 35.32 -6.08
C VAL A 846 36.33 35.96 -5.49
N ALA A 847 35.63 36.72 -6.31
CA ALA A 847 34.38 37.34 -5.95
C ALA A 847 33.43 37.42 -7.15
N ILE A 848 32.13 37.47 -6.85
CA ILE A 848 31.08 37.81 -7.80
C ILE A 848 30.46 39.13 -7.35
N THR A 849 30.47 40.10 -8.25
CA THR A 849 29.93 41.44 -8.01
C THR A 849 28.81 41.77 -9.00
N HIS A 850 27.84 42.57 -8.57
CA HIS A 850 26.82 43.14 -9.45
C HIS A 850 27.21 44.58 -9.83
N PRO A 851 27.14 45.00 -11.11
CA PRO A 851 27.58 46.33 -11.55
C PRO A 851 26.89 47.51 -10.85
N GLN A 852 25.66 47.31 -10.36
CA GLN A 852 24.87 48.33 -9.66
C GLN A 852 24.94 48.21 -8.13
N ALA A 853 25.66 47.23 -7.58
CA ALA A 853 25.85 47.16 -6.13
C ALA A 853 26.76 48.31 -5.67
N ALA A 854 26.60 48.74 -4.41
CA ALA A 854 27.50 49.72 -3.81
C ALA A 854 28.96 49.27 -4.00
N ALA A 855 29.83 50.20 -4.42
CA ALA A 855 31.20 49.90 -4.81
C ALA A 855 31.91 49.06 -3.73
N GLY A 856 32.31 47.84 -4.08
CA GLY A 856 33.04 46.91 -3.20
C GLY A 856 32.21 45.83 -2.48
N VAL A 857 30.88 45.76 -2.69
CA VAL A 857 30.07 44.67 -2.09
C VAL A 857 30.11 43.43 -2.97
N ALA A 858 30.83 42.41 -2.52
CA ALA A 858 30.83 41.08 -3.14
C ALA A 858 29.58 40.30 -2.72
N LEU A 859 28.79 39.83 -3.69
CA LEU A 859 27.64 38.95 -3.44
C LEU A 859 28.10 37.53 -3.10
N VAL A 860 29.21 37.12 -3.73
CA VAL A 860 29.89 35.86 -3.45
C VAL A 860 31.36 36.19 -3.24
N ALA A 861 31.97 35.59 -2.22
CA ALA A 861 33.40 35.70 -1.96
C ALA A 861 33.96 34.30 -1.69
N GLY A 862 35.22 34.09 -2.06
CA GLY A 862 35.82 32.78 -1.95
C GLY A 862 37.28 32.71 -2.35
N ARG A 863 37.80 31.49 -2.35
CA ARG A 863 39.16 31.19 -2.79
C ARG A 863 39.16 29.98 -3.70
N ILE A 864 40.06 30.01 -4.69
CA ILE A 864 40.31 28.88 -5.57
C ILE A 864 41.80 28.53 -5.48
N HIS A 865 42.09 27.27 -5.17
CA HIS A 865 43.42 26.70 -5.25
C HIS A 865 43.52 25.87 -6.53
N ALA A 866 44.33 26.34 -7.47
CA ALA A 866 44.57 25.68 -8.74
C ALA A 866 45.99 25.11 -8.82
N GLY A 867 46.14 23.92 -9.39
CA GLY A 867 47.41 23.39 -9.86
C GLY A 867 47.75 23.93 -11.25
N VAL A 868 49.03 24.13 -11.54
CA VAL A 868 49.55 24.52 -12.85
C VAL A 868 50.37 23.36 -13.40
N LEU A 869 49.94 22.78 -14.52
CA LEU A 869 50.65 21.67 -15.15
C LEU A 869 51.92 22.15 -15.86
N SER A 870 52.99 21.38 -15.72
CA SER A 870 54.15 21.46 -16.59
C SER A 870 53.95 20.46 -17.73
N VAL A 871 53.50 20.94 -18.89
CA VAL A 871 53.32 20.09 -20.07
C VAL A 871 54.58 20.20 -20.93
N PRO A 872 55.28 19.08 -21.22
CA PRO A 872 56.40 19.09 -22.17
C PRO A 872 55.94 19.63 -23.52
N SER A 873 56.75 20.51 -24.13
CA SER A 873 56.49 21.12 -25.44
C SER A 873 56.20 20.09 -26.53
#